data_AF-A0A493SYM6-F1
#
_entry.id   AF-A0A493SYM6-F1
#
_cell.length_a   1.000
_cell.length_b   1.000
_cell.length_c   1.000
_cell.angle_alpha   90.00
_cell.angle_beta   90.00
_cell.angle_gamma   90.00
#
_symmetry.space_group_name_H-M   'P 1'
#
loop_
_entity.id
_entity.type
_entity.pdbx_description
1 polymer ?
#
loop_
_entity_poly.entity_id
_entity_poly.type
_entity_poly.pdbx_seq_one_letter_code
_entity_poly.pdbx_strand_id
1 'polypeptide(L)'
;MGDRDYRVEEFMQVRFDVVKCPLLSSFLTFAVSQVLATMLIRTCFLFACLPVASHVWGRGGQGSGRLKLTVLSEDRLQMKWKETEGNINGYKVRVKPMAGDSEQEVMLKTKTPKATVGGLSPTKEYTLQVYVLNGSQEALFAKRKFVIEDLKNASQARNNRRNAGAASGKNLTSVGSSAAEHSGGAEPTPPPPNAVLVQPAKDKAEKKRQKGAQPKGSGEATRSQPHAEASVTQTPPPAPKSSQRSPASSERESLGKEKPTKDSLRRGSHFQCDTSAMTDIVLLVDGSWSIGRSNFKLIKEFLSTLISPFSIAQDKIRVGLSQYSSDPRTEWDLGAYTTREQVLEAVRNLRYKGGNTFTGLALTHVLEQNLKPDAGARLEAEKLVILLTDGKSQDDANLAAQTLKNMGIEIFAIGVKNADEAELKQVASEPLELTVYNVLDFPLLSNLVGRLTRVLCARIKEKSKENAGSTVKDIPTDMGPQLSPTDLKISAVTSKSMHLTWSPPLRPPKKYRIVYYPSKGGTPKEVILNGAVSSLRLSNLTSHTEYLVSVFPIYDTAVGDGLRGVTSTLPLSSPRSLRVSELSHNSMRLSWKAAPGATQYLVLCSAAPDGAEDYTMEVKVAQPEVLLDGLSPSTEYSVAVYAMYGEDASDPASIQETTLPLSPPRYLSFSELSHASVRVSWEAASQAVKAHHVTYEASGGSNTGEVEVPGTATSTVLRPLSSLTQYFISVRSTYDEGDSFPITGNVTTLKVPPPRALKVTELSGNSLRLQWEAVAASDVVVYQIKWSTAAGEKPQELSIAGNVATAILPGLQKNTDYKISIWAYYKDGARSDTVSIQHRTNSRSPPTNLFIDSESPTSLQVHWKPPEGRVQHYKITYSPVSDTGAQQTIMASGKSSSVTLQSLLPDRAYKVIVSAVHYTGESESTSATGRTAPVISKLPSIRGFVPSKTEACPTISSAAGSIRGFDMMEVFGLVEKEYSSVKGVAMEPFIFSGSRTFTLFRDTQLTQRTSDVHLFAIPPEHTISFLLRLLPETPKEPFAVWQITDEDFQPLLGVNLDPSKKSLTYFNHDYKADLQEVSFDQQEVKKIFYGSFHKVHVAVSRFKIKLYLDCKKIAEKPINTVGSISTAGFIMLGKVTRTRGPRSGSASFQLQSLQIACNSLGAEEDRCCDLPALRDEETCPTSAPACSCTSGRPGLPGPPGPPVSSPFHMFLQSSIYCI
;
A
#
# COMPACT_ATOMS: atom_id res chain seq x y z
N MET A 1 -35.37 -61.05 11.80
CA MET A 1 -35.53 -59.83 12.63
C MET A 1 -34.65 -58.76 11.98
N GLY A 2 -35.08 -58.01 10.95
CA GLY A 2 -36.43 -57.83 10.40
C GLY A 2 -37.27 -56.87 11.27
N ASP A 3 -37.91 -55.80 10.77
CA ASP A 3 -38.31 -55.40 9.39
C ASP A 3 -38.45 -53.84 9.33
N ARG A 4 -38.45 -53.07 8.21
CA ARG A 4 -38.25 -53.31 6.75
C ARG A 4 -37.93 -52.00 5.98
N ASP A 5 -37.64 -52.12 4.67
CA ASP A 5 -38.01 -51.30 3.46
C ASP A 5 -38.52 -49.82 3.54
N TYR A 6 -38.41 -48.94 2.52
CA TYR A 6 -38.07 -49.01 1.05
C TYR A 6 -37.08 -47.83 0.72
N ARG A 7 -36.02 -47.91 -0.13
CA ARG A 7 -35.91 -48.05 -1.62
C ARG A 7 -36.33 -46.79 -2.45
N VAL A 8 -35.72 -46.42 -3.60
CA VAL A 8 -34.48 -46.88 -4.31
C VAL A 8 -34.03 -45.88 -5.44
N GLU A 9 -32.71 -45.76 -5.71
CA GLU A 9 -31.94 -45.82 -7.01
C GLU A 9 -32.45 -45.20 -8.36
N GLU A 10 -31.65 -44.95 -9.43
CA GLU A 10 -30.20 -44.63 -9.69
C GLU A 10 -29.95 -44.40 -11.23
N PHE A 11 -28.68 -44.26 -11.65
CA PHE A 11 -28.07 -44.37 -13.02
C PHE A 11 -28.37 -43.26 -14.08
N MET A 12 -27.44 -42.58 -14.80
CA MET A 12 -25.98 -42.66 -15.09
C MET A 12 -25.58 -43.30 -16.44
N GLN A 13 -24.49 -42.79 -17.06
CA GLN A 13 -23.67 -43.35 -18.17
C GLN A 13 -24.21 -43.30 -19.64
N VAL A 14 -23.42 -43.32 -20.75
CA VAL A 14 -22.07 -42.75 -21.12
C VAL A 14 -21.66 -43.13 -22.59
N ARG A 15 -20.53 -42.57 -23.12
CA ARG A 15 -19.57 -43.08 -24.17
C ARG A 15 -19.61 -42.65 -25.67
N PHE A 16 -18.40 -42.30 -26.17
CA PHE A 16 -17.71 -42.51 -27.48
C PHE A 16 -18.33 -42.04 -28.85
N ASP A 17 -17.58 -41.82 -29.96
CA ASP A 17 -16.17 -41.38 -30.25
C ASP A 17 -15.88 -41.27 -31.79
N VAL A 18 -14.72 -40.69 -32.18
CA VAL A 18 -13.99 -40.73 -33.49
C VAL A 18 -14.72 -40.23 -34.78
N VAL A 19 -14.10 -39.89 -35.94
CA VAL A 19 -12.72 -40.04 -36.48
C VAL A 19 -12.26 -38.86 -37.40
N LYS A 20 -10.94 -38.56 -37.39
CA LYS A 20 -10.04 -38.09 -38.50
C LYS A 20 -10.18 -36.73 -39.23
N CYS A 21 -9.09 -35.96 -39.13
CA CYS A 21 -8.53 -34.94 -40.04
C CYS A 21 -8.07 -35.56 -41.42
N PRO A 22 -7.48 -34.85 -42.44
CA PRO A 22 -6.27 -34.00 -42.26
C PRO A 22 -5.85 -32.89 -43.30
N LEU A 23 -4.89 -32.06 -42.85
CA LEU A 23 -3.64 -31.59 -43.54
C LEU A 23 -3.57 -30.41 -44.57
N LEU A 24 -2.46 -29.65 -44.42
CA LEU A 24 -1.69 -28.81 -45.39
C LEU A 24 -2.34 -27.51 -45.93
N SER A 25 -1.64 -26.43 -46.32
CA SER A 25 -0.28 -25.84 -46.06
C SER A 25 -0.12 -24.57 -46.94
N SER A 26 0.81 -23.61 -46.81
CA SER A 26 1.67 -22.98 -45.77
C SER A 26 2.38 -21.78 -46.48
N PHE A 27 2.88 -20.70 -45.87
CA PHE A 27 4.19 -20.55 -45.20
C PHE A 27 4.40 -19.06 -44.81
N LEU A 28 4.92 -18.76 -43.59
CA LEU A 28 5.74 -17.59 -43.18
C LEU A 28 5.24 -16.12 -43.43
N THR A 29 5.66 -15.07 -42.69
CA THR A 29 6.78 -14.87 -41.75
C THR A 29 6.51 -13.75 -40.72
N PHE A 30 7.04 -13.88 -39.48
CA PHE A 30 7.25 -12.87 -38.40
C PHE A 30 6.08 -11.96 -37.91
N ALA A 31 6.02 -11.45 -36.66
CA ALA A 31 6.47 -11.93 -35.33
C ALA A 31 6.10 -10.94 -34.20
N VAL A 32 6.15 -11.39 -32.93
CA VAL A 32 6.41 -10.60 -31.69
C VAL A 32 5.35 -9.56 -31.26
N SER A 33 4.92 -9.46 -29.99
CA SER A 33 5.03 -10.38 -28.84
C SER A 33 4.10 -9.92 -27.71
N GLN A 34 3.21 -10.79 -27.18
CA GLN A 34 2.72 -10.70 -25.79
C GLN A 34 1.95 -11.97 -25.31
N VAL A 35 2.64 -13.09 -25.10
CA VAL A 35 2.14 -14.19 -24.23
C VAL A 35 3.33 -14.75 -23.45
N LEU A 36 3.49 -14.33 -22.19
CA LEU A 36 4.55 -14.84 -21.31
C LEU A 36 4.13 -14.79 -19.83
N ALA A 37 2.99 -15.43 -19.54
CA ALA A 37 2.49 -15.67 -18.19
C ALA A 37 1.97 -17.11 -18.07
N THR A 38 2.11 -17.70 -16.88
CA THR A 38 1.49 -18.97 -16.43
C THR A 38 1.62 -20.18 -17.38
N MET A 39 2.71 -20.95 -17.26
CA MET A 39 2.74 -22.43 -17.20
C MET A 39 4.18 -22.96 -17.20
N LEU A 40 4.69 -23.40 -16.04
CA LEU A 40 5.76 -24.40 -15.90
C LEU A 40 5.96 -24.79 -14.41
N ILE A 41 5.03 -25.60 -13.89
CA ILE A 41 5.09 -26.14 -12.53
C ILE A 41 5.12 -27.67 -12.60
N ARG A 42 6.27 -28.28 -12.25
CA ARG A 42 6.47 -29.72 -11.92
C ARG A 42 6.21 -30.71 -13.10
N THR A 43 6.86 -31.89 -13.22
CA THR A 43 7.96 -32.54 -12.47
C THR A 43 8.57 -33.68 -13.31
N CYS A 44 9.88 -33.94 -13.20
CA CYS A 44 10.56 -35.24 -13.17
C CYS A 44 12.06 -34.98 -12.83
N PHE A 45 12.69 -35.57 -11.79
CA PHE A 45 13.14 -36.96 -11.62
C PHE A 45 14.20 -37.41 -12.65
N LEU A 46 15.38 -37.98 -12.30
CA LEU A 46 16.17 -38.00 -11.05
C LEU A 46 17.59 -38.59 -11.34
N PHE A 47 18.56 -38.42 -10.43
CA PHE A 47 19.94 -39.00 -10.40
C PHE A 47 20.94 -38.59 -11.51
N ALA A 48 22.26 -38.80 -11.36
CA ALA A 48 23.22 -38.33 -10.34
C ALA A 48 24.67 -38.79 -10.66
N CYS A 49 25.68 -37.91 -10.56
CA CYS A 49 27.05 -38.26 -10.10
C CYS A 49 27.92 -37.00 -9.83
N LEU A 50 29.11 -37.20 -9.25
CA LEU A 50 30.03 -36.24 -8.61
C LEU A 50 31.46 -36.32 -9.25
N PRO A 51 32.51 -35.57 -8.83
CA PRO A 51 32.65 -34.29 -8.08
C PRO A 51 33.68 -33.30 -8.73
N VAL A 52 34.21 -32.34 -7.93
CA VAL A 52 35.48 -31.54 -8.09
C VAL A 52 35.41 -30.27 -8.97
N ALA A 53 35.99 -29.11 -8.62
CA ALA A 53 36.26 -28.43 -7.32
C ALA A 53 36.69 -26.95 -7.58
N SER A 54 36.47 -26.06 -6.59
CA SER A 54 37.04 -24.67 -6.50
C SER A 54 36.57 -23.67 -7.59
N HIS A 55 36.54 -22.35 -7.39
CA HIS A 55 36.80 -21.46 -6.23
C HIS A 55 35.98 -20.15 -6.42
N VAL A 56 35.65 -19.39 -5.36
CA VAL A 56 35.60 -17.89 -5.27
C VAL A 56 34.73 -17.40 -4.07
N TRP A 57 35.25 -16.43 -3.29
CA TRP A 57 34.48 -15.60 -2.32
C TRP A 57 33.82 -14.41 -3.06
N GLY A 58 32.72 -13.77 -2.63
CA GLY A 58 32.10 -13.74 -1.30
C GLY A 58 32.16 -12.33 -0.68
N ARG A 59 31.00 -11.67 -0.52
CA ARG A 59 30.78 -10.49 0.34
C ARG A 59 29.38 -10.57 0.95
N GLY A 60 29.23 -10.23 2.23
CA GLY A 60 27.98 -10.39 2.97
C GLY A 60 27.48 -9.09 3.61
N GLY A 61 26.15 -8.96 3.70
CA GLY A 61 25.47 -7.92 4.48
C GLY A 61 25.38 -8.25 5.98
N GLN A 62 25.18 -7.23 6.82
CA GLN A 62 25.45 -7.30 8.26
C GLN A 62 24.20 -6.99 9.12
N GLY A 63 23.44 -8.02 9.49
CA GLY A 63 22.19 -7.87 10.27
C GLY A 63 22.42 -7.53 11.75
N SER A 64 21.94 -6.35 12.19
CA SER A 64 22.18 -5.80 13.53
C SER A 64 20.92 -5.65 14.42
N GLY A 65 19.73 -5.47 13.82
CA GLY A 65 18.51 -5.02 14.53
C GLY A 65 17.88 -5.98 15.56
N ARG A 66 18.35 -7.22 15.69
CA ARG A 66 17.72 -8.24 16.56
C ARG A 66 18.23 -8.26 18.01
N LEU A 67 19.10 -7.34 18.41
CA LEU A 67 19.93 -7.48 19.63
C LEU A 67 20.16 -6.15 20.37
N LYS A 68 19.42 -5.97 21.47
CA LYS A 68 19.49 -4.80 22.37
C LYS A 68 20.50 -5.06 23.49
N LEU A 69 21.34 -4.06 23.77
CA LEU A 69 22.42 -4.09 24.75
C LEU A 69 22.16 -3.02 25.83
N THR A 70 22.50 -3.31 27.08
CA THR A 70 22.26 -2.41 28.22
C THR A 70 23.37 -2.58 29.24
N VAL A 71 24.12 -1.51 29.51
CA VAL A 71 25.17 -1.48 30.54
C VAL A 71 24.50 -1.50 31.91
N LEU A 72 24.89 -2.44 32.79
CA LEU A 72 24.40 -2.53 34.17
C LEU A 72 25.43 -1.97 35.17
N SER A 73 26.71 -2.18 34.88
CA SER A 73 27.87 -1.63 35.57
C SER A 73 29.04 -1.59 34.58
N GLU A 74 30.16 -1.00 34.96
CA GLU A 74 31.31 -0.78 34.05
C GLU A 74 31.91 -2.09 33.51
N ASP A 75 31.67 -3.20 34.21
CA ASP A 75 32.08 -4.56 33.86
C ASP A 75 30.94 -5.44 33.28
N ARG A 76 29.67 -5.00 33.32
CA ARG A 76 28.48 -5.85 33.03
C ARG A 76 27.59 -5.30 31.94
N LEU A 77 27.31 -6.16 30.96
CA LEU A 77 26.41 -5.91 29.85
C LEU A 77 25.26 -6.92 29.81
N GLN A 78 24.03 -6.43 29.95
CA GLN A 78 22.82 -7.19 29.68
C GLN A 78 22.49 -7.15 28.18
N MET A 79 22.00 -8.26 27.65
CA MET A 79 21.66 -8.41 26.24
C MET A 79 20.34 -9.17 26.08
N LYS A 80 19.45 -8.64 25.22
CA LYS A 80 18.11 -9.19 24.96
C LYS A 80 17.84 -9.20 23.46
N TRP A 81 17.19 -10.24 22.97
CA TRP A 81 16.74 -10.39 21.58
C TRP A 81 15.24 -10.77 21.51
N LYS A 82 14.68 -10.86 20.30
CA LYS A 82 13.35 -11.46 20.08
C LYS A 82 13.51 -12.99 20.00
N GLU A 83 12.57 -13.72 20.59
CA GLU A 83 12.52 -15.19 20.53
C GLU A 83 12.20 -15.66 19.11
N THR A 84 12.73 -16.81 18.70
CA THR A 84 12.45 -17.42 17.39
C THR A 84 11.31 -18.40 17.48
N GLU A 85 10.29 -18.21 16.66
CA GLU A 85 9.16 -19.13 16.50
C GLU A 85 9.65 -20.50 15.99
N GLY A 86 9.42 -21.55 16.79
CA GLY A 86 9.85 -22.91 16.50
C GLY A 86 10.32 -23.65 17.76
N ASN A 87 10.33 -24.99 17.71
CA ASN A 87 10.69 -25.84 18.84
C ASN A 87 12.22 -25.95 18.99
N ILE A 88 12.86 -24.89 19.49
CA ILE A 88 14.32 -24.78 19.63
C ILE A 88 14.82 -25.32 20.99
N ASN A 89 16.08 -25.77 21.04
CA ASN A 89 16.71 -26.25 22.28
C ASN A 89 17.31 -25.11 23.13
N GLY A 90 17.31 -23.87 22.60
CA GLY A 90 17.79 -22.65 23.26
C GLY A 90 18.76 -21.86 22.39
N TYR A 91 19.48 -20.93 23.02
CA TYR A 91 20.45 -20.04 22.38
C TYR A 91 21.86 -20.26 22.94
N LYS A 92 22.86 -19.98 22.11
CA LYS A 92 24.27 -19.91 22.48
C LYS A 92 24.81 -18.51 22.17
N VAL A 93 25.15 -17.78 23.22
CA VAL A 93 25.85 -16.50 23.16
C VAL A 93 27.35 -16.74 23.18
N ARG A 94 28.10 -15.94 22.42
CA ARG A 94 29.56 -15.91 22.34
C ARG A 94 30.03 -14.46 22.31
N VAL A 95 30.88 -14.06 23.23
CA VAL A 95 31.56 -12.75 23.24
C VAL A 95 33.06 -12.97 23.10
N LYS A 96 33.72 -12.20 22.22
CA LYS A 96 35.15 -12.28 21.93
C LYS A 96 35.77 -10.88 21.87
N PRO A 97 36.90 -10.59 22.54
CA PRO A 97 37.66 -9.37 22.29
C PRO A 97 38.23 -9.39 20.87
N MET A 98 38.46 -8.21 20.28
CA MET A 98 39.06 -8.09 18.95
C MET A 98 40.58 -7.88 18.98
N ALA A 99 41.31 -8.99 18.74
CA ALA A 99 42.70 -9.05 18.29
C ALA A 99 43.74 -8.25 19.08
N GLY A 100 44.29 -8.87 20.13
CA GLY A 100 45.49 -8.39 20.82
C GLY A 100 45.77 -9.22 22.07
N ASP A 101 44.78 -9.28 22.96
CA ASP A 101 44.90 -9.91 24.28
C ASP A 101 44.42 -11.37 24.30
N SER A 102 44.99 -12.16 25.21
CA SER A 102 44.65 -13.57 25.47
C SER A 102 43.36 -13.77 26.31
N GLU A 103 42.47 -12.78 26.33
CA GLU A 103 41.31 -12.75 27.21
C GLU A 103 40.09 -13.57 26.72
N GLN A 104 39.26 -13.93 27.68
CA GLN A 104 38.45 -15.15 27.68
C GLN A 104 37.23 -15.08 26.73
N GLU A 105 37.00 -16.13 25.92
CA GLU A 105 35.75 -16.27 25.14
C GLU A 105 34.59 -16.59 26.09
N VAL A 106 33.76 -15.60 26.42
CA VAL A 106 32.57 -15.83 27.24
C VAL A 106 31.49 -16.50 26.39
N MET A 107 31.08 -17.70 26.80
CA MET A 107 30.10 -18.52 26.08
C MET A 107 28.95 -18.92 27.00
N LEU A 108 27.78 -18.29 26.81
CA LEU A 108 26.58 -18.56 27.62
C LEU A 108 25.61 -19.44 26.81
N LYS A 109 25.00 -20.43 27.45
CA LYS A 109 23.82 -21.12 26.90
C LYS A 109 22.60 -20.76 27.75
N THR A 110 21.55 -20.29 27.10
CA THR A 110 20.31 -19.83 27.75
C THR A 110 19.10 -20.39 26.99
N LYS A 111 18.02 -20.74 27.70
CA LYS A 111 16.75 -21.11 27.06
C LYS A 111 15.88 -19.90 26.73
N THR A 112 16.12 -18.75 27.36
CA THR A 112 15.35 -17.52 27.14
C THR A 112 16.09 -16.59 26.17
N PRO A 113 15.41 -15.64 25.51
CA PRO A 113 16.03 -14.70 24.56
C PRO A 113 16.76 -13.54 25.28
N LYS A 114 17.44 -13.85 26.38
CA LYS A 114 18.13 -12.91 27.27
C LYS A 114 19.37 -13.56 27.87
N ALA A 115 20.44 -12.79 27.97
CA ALA A 115 21.63 -13.13 28.74
C ALA A 115 22.23 -11.88 29.41
N THR A 116 23.22 -12.06 30.26
CA THR A 116 24.02 -10.97 30.86
C THR A 116 25.44 -11.48 31.03
N VAL A 117 26.42 -10.67 30.64
CA VAL A 117 27.85 -10.98 30.71
C VAL A 117 28.50 -9.98 31.65
N GLY A 118 29.29 -10.46 32.61
CA GLY A 118 30.15 -9.64 33.47
C GLY A 118 31.63 -9.86 33.16
N GLY A 119 32.51 -9.10 33.82
CA GLY A 119 33.97 -9.21 33.64
C GLY A 119 34.47 -8.73 32.28
N LEU A 120 33.74 -7.81 31.61
CA LEU A 120 34.18 -7.17 30.38
C LEU A 120 34.96 -5.89 30.70
N SER A 121 36.02 -5.60 29.96
CA SER A 121 36.78 -4.36 30.13
C SER A 121 36.01 -3.19 29.48
N PRO A 122 35.81 -2.05 30.16
CA PRO A 122 34.95 -0.97 29.65
C PRO A 122 35.43 -0.39 28.31
N THR A 123 36.74 -0.39 28.08
CA THR A 123 37.45 0.27 26.97
C THR A 123 37.74 -0.63 25.76
N LYS A 124 37.57 -1.96 25.86
CA LYS A 124 37.95 -2.90 24.78
C LYS A 124 36.78 -3.15 23.81
N GLU A 125 37.11 -3.34 22.52
CA GLU A 125 36.11 -3.72 21.50
C GLU A 125 35.83 -5.23 21.54
N TYR A 126 34.55 -5.57 21.73
CA TYR A 126 34.07 -6.94 21.74
C TYR A 126 33.14 -7.23 20.55
N THR A 127 33.33 -8.39 19.94
CA THR A 127 32.37 -9.01 19.01
C THR A 127 31.47 -9.99 19.76
N LEU A 128 30.18 -9.69 19.76
CA LEU A 128 29.09 -10.55 20.23
C LEU A 128 28.47 -11.32 19.05
N GLN A 129 28.25 -12.60 19.26
CA GLN A 129 27.54 -13.52 18.36
C GLN A 129 26.48 -14.28 19.15
N VAL A 130 25.24 -14.29 18.66
CA VAL A 130 24.16 -15.15 19.18
C VAL A 130 23.87 -16.22 18.14
N TYR A 131 23.72 -17.47 18.57
CA TYR A 131 23.35 -18.61 17.74
C TYR A 131 22.07 -19.26 18.29
N VAL A 132 21.20 -19.76 17.40
CA VAL A 132 20.10 -20.66 17.76
C VAL A 132 20.64 -22.10 17.80
N LEU A 133 20.17 -22.90 18.76
CA LEU A 133 20.44 -24.32 18.88
C LEU A 133 19.21 -25.12 18.47
N ASN A 134 19.33 -25.93 17.42
CA ASN A 134 18.31 -26.89 17.00
C ASN A 134 18.97 -28.27 16.84
N GLY A 135 18.65 -29.18 17.76
CA GLY A 135 19.36 -30.45 17.94
C GLY A 135 20.86 -30.24 18.15
N SER A 136 21.67 -30.79 17.26
CA SER A 136 23.13 -30.67 17.22
C SER A 136 23.65 -29.52 16.34
N GLN A 137 22.78 -28.78 15.65
CA GLN A 137 23.17 -27.72 14.72
C GLN A 137 23.14 -26.34 15.39
N GLU A 138 24.14 -25.51 15.09
CA GLU A 138 24.27 -24.13 15.59
C GLU A 138 24.14 -23.13 14.42
N ALA A 139 23.05 -22.36 14.37
CA ALA A 139 22.81 -21.37 13.32
C ALA A 139 23.06 -19.94 13.86
N LEU A 140 23.86 -19.12 13.16
CA LEU A 140 24.15 -17.75 13.60
C LEU A 140 22.89 -16.87 13.48
N PHE A 141 22.40 -16.35 14.61
CA PHE A 141 21.19 -15.55 14.72
C PHE A 141 21.43 -14.04 14.61
N ALA A 142 22.52 -13.56 15.24
CA ALA A 142 22.90 -12.16 15.25
C ALA A 142 24.41 -12.01 15.48
N LYS A 143 25.02 -10.95 14.93
CA LYS A 143 26.41 -10.55 15.22
C LYS A 143 26.50 -9.03 15.36
N ARG A 144 27.05 -8.54 16.46
CA ARG A 144 27.18 -7.10 16.76
C ARG A 144 28.54 -6.84 17.43
N LYS A 145 29.13 -5.66 17.17
CA LYS A 145 30.28 -5.16 17.94
C LYS A 145 29.84 -4.16 19.00
N PHE A 146 30.60 -4.00 20.08
CA PHE A 146 30.42 -2.95 21.08
C PHE A 146 31.71 -2.64 21.86
N VAL A 147 31.76 -1.44 22.43
CA VAL A 147 32.61 -1.02 23.56
C VAL A 147 31.63 -0.59 24.66
N ILE A 148 31.93 -0.83 25.94
CA ILE A 148 30.98 -0.52 27.03
C ILE A 148 30.98 0.97 27.37
N GLU A 149 32.15 1.62 27.31
CA GLU A 149 32.27 3.07 27.55
C GLU A 149 31.47 3.90 26.53
N ASP A 150 31.49 3.55 25.24
CA ASP A 150 30.66 4.20 24.22
C ASP A 150 29.16 4.09 24.54
N LEU A 151 28.69 2.90 24.98
CA LEU A 151 27.31 2.67 25.37
C LEU A 151 26.92 3.48 26.63
N LYS A 152 27.85 3.63 27.59
CA LYS A 152 27.70 4.46 28.79
C LYS A 152 27.61 5.96 28.42
N ASN A 153 28.53 6.45 27.60
CA ASN A 153 28.59 7.85 27.17
C ASN A 153 27.35 8.26 26.34
N ALA A 154 26.89 7.39 25.42
CA ALA A 154 25.65 7.60 24.68
C ALA A 154 24.41 7.73 25.60
N SER A 155 24.36 6.96 26.71
CA SER A 155 23.28 7.09 27.70
C SER A 155 23.33 8.40 28.49
N GLN A 156 24.53 8.87 28.86
CA GLN A 156 24.69 10.12 29.62
C GLN A 156 24.37 11.35 28.76
N ALA A 157 24.74 11.33 27.48
CA ALA A 157 24.38 12.39 26.52
C ALA A 157 22.85 12.53 26.35
N ARG A 158 22.10 11.42 26.36
CA ARG A 158 20.62 11.43 26.35
C ARG A 158 20.02 12.01 27.62
N ASN A 159 20.60 11.75 28.81
CA ASN A 159 20.14 12.34 30.06
C ASN A 159 20.41 13.86 30.13
N ASN A 160 21.58 14.34 29.69
CA ASN A 160 21.86 15.78 29.71
C ASN A 160 20.92 16.59 28.80
N ARG A 161 20.46 16.03 27.68
CA ARG A 161 19.41 16.65 26.85
C ARG A 161 18.04 16.75 27.54
N ARG A 162 17.68 15.82 28.44
CA ARG A 162 16.40 15.87 29.18
C ARG A 162 16.34 17.04 30.18
N ASN A 163 17.47 17.47 30.76
CA ASN A 163 17.49 18.54 31.78
C ASN A 163 17.45 19.97 31.21
N ALA A 164 17.72 20.17 29.91
CA ALA A 164 17.77 21.50 29.31
C ALA A 164 16.39 22.05 28.88
N GLY A 165 15.37 21.19 28.74
CA GLY A 165 14.06 21.56 28.15
C GLY A 165 13.07 22.25 29.08
N ALA A 166 13.42 22.49 30.36
CA ALA A 166 12.46 22.85 31.41
C ALA A 166 12.22 24.37 31.60
N ALA A 167 12.82 25.25 30.77
CA ALA A 167 12.88 26.69 31.07
C ALA A 167 12.75 27.63 29.84
N SER A 168 11.58 27.66 29.20
CA SER A 168 11.03 28.88 28.56
C SER A 168 9.56 28.72 28.18
N GLY A 169 8.77 29.79 28.19
CA GLY A 169 7.39 29.79 27.69
C GLY A 169 6.68 31.14 27.81
N LYS A 170 5.78 31.43 26.85
CA LYS A 170 5.05 32.71 26.61
C LYS A 170 5.96 33.81 26.00
N ASN A 171 5.55 34.63 25.02
CA ASN A 171 4.23 35.26 24.80
C ASN A 171 3.96 35.72 23.33
N LEU A 172 2.67 35.95 23.02
CA LEU A 172 2.04 36.89 22.04
C LEU A 172 2.39 36.97 20.52
N THR A 173 1.48 36.42 19.71
CA THR A 173 0.58 37.07 18.70
C THR A 173 1.03 38.13 17.64
N SER A 174 0.52 37.87 16.41
CA SER A 174 -0.22 38.75 15.45
C SER A 174 0.46 39.63 14.36
N VAL A 175 0.22 39.22 13.09
CA VAL A 175 -0.23 40.00 11.89
C VAL A 175 0.68 41.11 11.29
N GLY A 176 0.93 41.09 9.96
CA GLY A 176 1.61 42.22 9.27
C GLY A 176 2.05 42.10 7.79
N SER A 177 1.22 41.56 6.89
CA SER A 177 1.27 41.56 5.39
C SER A 177 2.36 42.33 4.58
N SER A 178 2.86 41.68 3.50
CA SER A 178 3.21 42.21 2.14
C SER A 178 4.26 43.34 1.92
N ALA A 179 4.99 43.44 0.79
CA ALA A 179 5.36 42.53 -0.31
C ALA A 179 6.40 43.19 -1.25
N ALA A 180 7.17 42.38 -2.01
CA ALA A 180 7.98 42.76 -3.20
C ALA A 180 9.12 43.81 -2.98
N GLU A 181 10.10 44.06 -3.88
CA GLU A 181 10.35 43.60 -5.25
C GLU A 181 11.85 43.80 -5.66
N HIS A 182 12.50 42.85 -6.37
CA HIS A 182 13.66 43.03 -7.30
C HIS A 182 14.98 43.69 -6.75
N SER A 183 16.18 43.63 -7.39
CA SER A 183 16.81 42.71 -8.36
C SER A 183 18.32 43.00 -8.53
N GLY A 184 19.19 41.96 -8.55
CA GLY A 184 20.64 42.06 -8.87
C GLY A 184 21.54 42.68 -7.77
N GLY A 185 22.87 42.52 -7.79
CA GLY A 185 23.74 41.69 -8.63
C GLY A 185 25.25 41.94 -8.37
N ALA A 186 26.10 40.94 -8.67
CA ALA A 186 27.58 40.95 -8.66
C ALA A 186 28.36 40.92 -7.31
N GLU A 187 29.51 40.24 -7.38
CA GLU A 187 30.64 40.06 -6.43
C GLU A 187 31.75 41.10 -6.81
N PRO A 188 32.60 41.69 -5.90
CA PRO A 188 33.59 40.94 -5.09
C PRO A 188 34.10 41.55 -3.75
N THR A 189 35.02 40.81 -3.10
CA THR A 189 35.89 41.10 -1.93
C THR A 189 37.19 41.90 -2.27
N PRO A 190 38.19 42.23 -1.38
CA PRO A 190 38.30 42.48 0.10
C PRO A 190 39.16 43.78 0.44
N PRO A 191 40.17 43.87 1.37
CA PRO A 191 40.18 43.82 2.85
C PRO A 191 40.47 45.12 3.72
N PRO A 192 41.68 45.47 4.29
CA PRO A 192 41.88 45.88 5.73
C PRO A 192 42.73 47.21 5.91
N PRO A 193 43.53 47.56 6.99
CA PRO A 193 43.79 47.00 8.36
C PRO A 193 43.98 48.01 9.57
N ASN A 194 44.24 47.45 10.77
CA ASN A 194 44.98 47.89 12.01
C ASN A 194 45.62 49.29 12.22
N ALA A 195 45.71 49.74 13.50
CA ALA A 195 46.90 50.39 14.12
C ALA A 195 46.88 50.44 15.70
N VAL A 196 48.05 50.68 16.33
CA VAL A 196 48.37 50.54 17.80
C VAL A 196 48.92 51.86 18.40
N LEU A 197 48.76 52.14 19.72
CA LEU A 197 49.76 52.85 20.56
C LEU A 197 49.58 52.68 22.11
N VAL A 198 50.41 53.35 22.95
CA VAL A 198 50.98 52.80 24.22
C VAL A 198 51.29 53.84 25.35
N GLN A 199 50.99 53.49 26.64
CA GLN A 199 51.54 54.02 27.94
C GLN A 199 51.22 55.48 28.42
N PRO A 200 51.65 55.98 29.64
CA PRO A 200 51.22 55.51 30.98
C PRO A 200 51.04 56.57 32.14
N ALA A 201 50.31 56.17 33.20
CA ALA A 201 50.47 56.42 34.66
C ALA A 201 50.62 57.84 35.33
N LYS A 202 49.83 58.11 36.41
CA LYS A 202 50.36 58.53 37.76
C LYS A 202 49.37 58.65 38.96
N ASP A 203 49.87 58.22 40.14
CA ASP A 203 49.78 58.79 41.53
C ASP A 203 48.52 58.83 42.47
N LYS A 204 48.81 58.55 43.77
CA LYS A 204 48.25 59.03 45.08
C LYS A 204 47.04 58.40 45.85
N ALA A 205 47.40 57.68 46.93
CA ALA A 205 47.20 58.04 48.38
C ALA A 205 45.95 57.64 49.24
N GLU A 206 46.15 56.61 50.10
CA GLU A 206 46.22 56.71 51.60
C GLU A 206 45.06 56.29 52.58
N LYS A 207 45.47 55.60 53.68
CA LYS A 207 44.86 55.34 55.03
C LYS A 207 43.63 54.38 55.15
N LYS A 208 43.84 53.17 55.72
CA LYS A 208 43.63 52.72 57.13
C LYS A 208 42.17 52.34 57.47
N ARG A 209 41.86 51.29 58.27
CA ARG A 209 42.71 50.59 59.28
C ARG A 209 42.69 49.03 59.30
N GLN A 210 42.23 48.38 60.39
CA GLN A 210 42.64 47.04 60.91
C GLN A 210 41.54 46.46 61.85
N LYS A 211 41.49 45.20 62.34
CA LYS A 211 42.40 44.00 62.45
C LYS A 211 41.67 42.75 61.85
N GLY A 212 42.10 41.47 61.90
CA GLY A 212 43.27 40.70 62.41
C GLY A 212 42.89 39.20 62.54
N ALA A 213 43.78 38.18 62.58
CA ALA A 213 45.23 38.16 62.74
C ALA A 213 45.93 36.95 62.03
N GLN A 214 47.25 36.87 62.19
CA GLN A 214 48.24 35.93 61.61
C GLN A 214 48.67 34.88 62.72
N PRO A 215 49.85 34.18 62.77
CA PRO A 215 51.13 34.29 62.03
C PRO A 215 51.90 32.98 61.65
N LYS A 216 53.09 33.17 61.02
CA LYS A 216 54.25 32.26 60.81
C LYS A 216 54.17 31.20 59.69
N GLY A 217 55.23 30.96 58.89
CA GLY A 217 56.45 31.76 58.66
C GLY A 217 57.68 30.97 58.12
N SER A 218 58.45 31.57 57.19
CA SER A 218 59.86 31.27 56.78
C SER A 218 60.27 29.80 56.55
N GLY A 219 60.70 29.38 55.35
CA GLY A 219 62.02 29.64 54.75
C GLY A 219 62.69 28.27 54.43
N GLU A 220 63.75 28.10 53.64
CA GLU A 220 64.62 28.99 52.85
C GLU A 220 65.25 28.13 51.70
N ALA A 221 66.01 28.73 50.76
CA ALA A 221 66.68 28.00 49.67
C ALA A 221 68.22 27.98 49.84
N THR A 222 68.91 27.00 49.25
CA THR A 222 70.39 26.94 49.24
C THR A 222 70.92 26.44 47.89
N ARG A 223 72.10 26.94 47.46
CA ARG A 223 72.64 26.80 46.10
C ARG A 223 74.18 26.71 46.10
N SER A 224 74.72 25.51 45.85
CA SER A 224 76.14 25.23 45.56
C SER A 224 76.31 23.71 45.28
N GLN A 225 77.30 23.20 44.54
CA GLN A 225 78.32 23.75 43.62
C GLN A 225 78.77 22.64 42.62
N PRO A 226 79.58 22.93 41.57
CA PRO A 226 79.84 22.00 40.46
C PRO A 226 81.21 21.25 40.50
N HIS A 227 81.32 20.26 39.60
CA HIS A 227 82.51 19.64 38.96
C HIS A 227 83.92 19.77 39.58
N ALA A 228 84.57 18.61 39.78
CA ALA A 228 85.94 18.32 39.30
C ALA A 228 86.19 16.79 39.13
N GLU A 229 86.71 16.41 37.95
CA GLU A 229 87.89 15.54 37.67
C GLU A 229 88.34 14.38 38.62
N ALA A 230 88.98 13.28 38.16
CA ALA A 230 89.24 12.70 36.82
C ALA A 230 89.86 11.27 36.95
N SER A 231 90.25 10.65 35.82
CA SER A 231 90.88 9.31 35.63
C SER A 231 89.89 8.12 35.63
N VAL A 232 89.64 7.41 34.51
CA VAL A 232 90.51 6.48 33.72
C VAL A 232 90.74 5.17 34.50
N THR A 233 90.35 3.98 33.99
CA THR A 233 91.06 3.26 32.90
C THR A 233 90.17 2.22 32.17
N GLN A 234 89.97 2.39 30.84
CA GLN A 234 89.98 1.40 29.72
C GLN A 234 89.16 0.06 29.80
N THR A 235 88.62 -0.56 28.73
CA THR A 235 88.44 -0.24 27.27
C THR A 235 87.30 -1.12 26.65
N PRO A 236 86.79 -0.84 25.41
CA PRO A 236 85.67 -1.55 24.75
C PRO A 236 86.17 -2.55 23.66
N PRO A 237 85.34 -3.12 22.73
CA PRO A 237 84.71 -2.42 21.58
C PRO A 237 83.28 -2.93 21.16
N PRO A 238 82.61 -2.36 20.12
CA PRO A 238 81.19 -2.65 19.79
C PRO A 238 80.87 -3.16 18.36
N ALA A 239 79.64 -3.72 18.18
CA ALA A 239 78.84 -3.79 16.93
C ALA A 239 79.38 -4.65 15.73
N PRO A 240 78.64 -4.86 14.61
CA PRO A 240 77.19 -5.09 14.41
C PRO A 240 76.83 -6.33 13.52
N LYS A 241 75.53 -6.67 13.44
CA LYS A 241 74.76 -7.37 12.36
C LYS A 241 75.39 -8.51 11.49
N SER A 242 74.59 -9.58 11.34
CA SER A 242 74.24 -10.34 10.09
C SER A 242 74.64 -11.85 9.96
N SER A 243 73.58 -12.65 9.74
CA SER A 243 73.42 -13.90 8.93
C SER A 243 74.54 -14.94 8.69
N GLN A 244 74.14 -16.21 8.95
CA GLN A 244 74.50 -17.47 8.26
C GLN A 244 75.95 -18.00 8.29
N ARG A 245 76.10 -19.25 8.81
CA ARG A 245 76.32 -20.42 7.91
C ARG A 245 76.02 -21.78 8.55
N SER A 246 75.56 -22.70 7.70
CA SER A 246 75.66 -24.17 7.86
C SER A 246 76.93 -24.64 7.09
N PRO A 247 77.30 -25.94 6.88
CA PRO A 247 76.42 -27.07 6.53
C PRO A 247 76.83 -28.51 6.98
N ALA A 248 76.05 -29.49 6.50
CA ALA A 248 76.40 -30.88 6.16
C ALA A 248 76.58 -31.91 7.31
N SER A 249 76.20 -33.19 7.13
CA SER A 249 75.33 -33.84 6.12
C SER A 249 74.99 -35.29 6.54
N SER A 250 74.01 -35.91 5.85
CA SER A 250 73.72 -37.37 5.75
C SER A 250 73.41 -38.16 7.05
N GLU A 251 72.74 -39.32 7.05
CA GLU A 251 71.74 -39.91 6.13
C GLU A 251 70.76 -40.83 6.92
N ARG A 252 69.85 -41.55 6.25
CA ARG A 252 68.86 -42.44 6.89
C ARG A 252 69.37 -43.88 7.06
N GLU A 253 69.04 -44.55 8.17
CA GLU A 253 68.57 -45.95 8.15
C GLU A 253 67.76 -46.34 9.41
N SER A 254 67.48 -47.63 9.66
CA SER A 254 66.33 -48.08 10.47
C SER A 254 66.51 -49.37 11.32
N LEU A 255 65.61 -49.53 12.31
CA LEU A 255 65.20 -50.77 13.02
C LEU A 255 66.14 -51.44 14.07
N GLY A 256 65.53 -52.00 15.12
CA GLY A 256 66.13 -52.74 16.25
C GLY A 256 65.77 -52.12 17.62
N LYS A 257 65.13 -52.75 18.64
CA LYS A 257 65.41 -53.99 19.43
C LYS A 257 66.73 -53.90 20.25
N GLU A 258 66.79 -54.22 21.57
CA GLU A 258 65.77 -54.69 22.53
C GLU A 258 66.16 -54.40 24.02
N LYS A 259 65.41 -54.92 25.01
CA LYS A 259 65.63 -54.86 26.50
C LYS A 259 66.74 -55.82 27.00
N PRO A 260 67.07 -55.99 28.33
CA PRO A 260 66.57 -55.40 29.60
C PRO A 260 67.74 -54.75 30.43
N THR A 261 67.78 -54.46 31.75
CA THR A 261 67.18 -54.91 33.06
C THR A 261 67.25 -53.77 34.12
N LYS A 262 66.86 -53.92 35.40
CA LYS A 262 65.62 -54.41 36.09
C LYS A 262 65.82 -54.27 37.63
N ASP A 263 64.94 -53.55 38.33
CA ASP A 263 64.75 -53.50 39.82
C ASP A 263 65.96 -53.15 40.72
N SER A 264 65.83 -52.45 41.86
CA SER A 264 64.76 -51.61 42.44
C SER A 264 65.33 -50.75 43.60
N LEU A 265 64.61 -49.70 44.05
CA LEU A 265 64.86 -48.73 45.16
C LEU A 265 65.06 -47.26 44.66
N ARG A 266 64.42 -46.21 45.24
CA ARG A 266 63.17 -46.19 46.04
C ARG A 266 62.48 -44.80 46.00
N ARG A 267 61.36 -44.71 45.27
CA ARG A 267 60.13 -43.93 45.56
C ARG A 267 60.26 -42.55 46.26
N GLY A 268 60.06 -41.47 45.50
CA GLY A 268 59.54 -40.20 46.06
C GLY A 268 58.10 -40.39 46.58
N SER A 269 57.78 -39.85 47.75
CA SER A 269 56.57 -40.20 48.50
C SER A 269 55.31 -39.43 48.07
N HIS A 270 54.26 -40.18 47.70
CA HIS A 270 52.89 -39.66 47.71
C HIS A 270 52.52 -39.37 49.17
N PHE A 271 52.20 -38.11 49.49
CA PHE A 271 51.70 -37.75 50.82
C PHE A 271 50.36 -38.46 51.07
N GLN A 272 50.20 -39.05 52.26
CA GLN A 272 48.97 -39.70 52.68
C GLN A 272 48.59 -39.15 54.05
N CYS A 273 47.35 -38.69 54.20
CA CYS A 273 46.79 -38.28 55.47
C CYS A 273 46.30 -39.51 56.24
N ASP A 274 47.20 -40.15 56.97
CA ASP A 274 46.83 -41.23 57.88
C ASP A 274 46.19 -40.65 59.14
N THR A 275 44.87 -40.83 59.31
CA THR A 275 44.08 -40.34 60.44
C THR A 275 42.95 -41.32 60.75
N SER A 276 42.59 -41.41 62.03
CA SER A 276 41.44 -42.17 62.55
C SER A 276 40.25 -41.29 62.91
N ALA A 277 40.33 -39.97 62.67
CA ALA A 277 39.24 -39.04 62.93
C ALA A 277 38.05 -39.30 61.98
N MET A 278 36.83 -39.25 62.53
CA MET A 278 35.61 -39.19 61.72
C MET A 278 35.40 -37.75 61.23
N THR A 279 35.30 -37.56 59.91
CA THR A 279 35.08 -36.23 59.32
C THR A 279 34.17 -36.33 58.11
N ASP A 280 33.21 -35.43 58.03
CA ASP A 280 32.30 -35.24 56.91
C ASP A 280 32.74 -33.99 56.13
N ILE A 281 33.28 -34.18 54.92
CA ILE A 281 33.75 -33.10 54.06
C ILE A 281 32.72 -32.84 52.95
N VAL A 282 32.22 -31.61 52.85
CA VAL A 282 31.36 -31.16 51.75
C VAL A 282 32.17 -30.25 50.83
N LEU A 283 32.34 -30.69 49.59
CA LEU A 283 32.99 -29.92 48.52
C LEU A 283 31.92 -29.04 47.86
N LEU A 284 32.02 -27.72 48.02
CA LEU A 284 31.08 -26.75 47.47
C LEU A 284 31.73 -26.02 46.28
N VAL A 285 31.43 -26.49 45.08
CA VAL A 285 32.20 -26.20 43.86
C VAL A 285 31.40 -25.28 42.95
N ASP A 286 31.94 -24.10 42.65
CA ASP A 286 31.32 -23.22 41.66
C ASP A 286 31.39 -23.86 40.26
N GLY A 287 30.26 -23.77 39.55
CA GLY A 287 30.07 -24.17 38.17
C GLY A 287 29.58 -23.01 37.29
N SER A 288 29.74 -21.77 37.73
CA SER A 288 29.37 -20.52 37.06
C SER A 288 29.97 -20.33 35.65
N TRP A 289 29.45 -19.34 34.92
CA TRP A 289 29.87 -19.03 33.56
C TRP A 289 31.26 -18.38 33.44
N SER A 290 31.78 -17.76 34.50
CA SER A 290 33.13 -17.16 34.54
C SER A 290 34.22 -18.23 34.48
N ILE A 291 34.01 -19.38 35.11
CA ILE A 291 34.93 -20.52 35.10
C ILE A 291 35.07 -21.08 33.67
N GLY A 292 33.98 -21.49 33.05
CA GLY A 292 34.00 -22.09 31.71
C GLY A 292 34.55 -23.54 31.66
N ARG A 293 34.29 -24.21 30.53
CA ARG A 293 34.51 -25.66 30.38
C ARG A 293 35.97 -26.11 30.41
N SER A 294 36.90 -25.26 29.98
CA SER A 294 38.35 -25.53 30.06
C SER A 294 38.82 -25.55 31.51
N ASN A 295 38.45 -24.54 32.28
CA ASN A 295 38.97 -24.33 33.62
C ASN A 295 38.27 -25.28 34.61
N PHE A 296 37.01 -25.64 34.36
CA PHE A 296 36.33 -26.70 35.11
C PHE A 296 37.02 -28.08 34.97
N LYS A 297 37.80 -28.33 33.90
CA LYS A 297 38.67 -29.54 33.84
C LYS A 297 39.81 -29.44 34.86
N LEU A 298 40.44 -28.27 34.98
CA LEU A 298 41.49 -28.00 35.98
C LEU A 298 40.93 -28.09 37.41
N ILE A 299 39.69 -27.65 37.64
CA ILE A 299 38.99 -27.86 38.92
C ILE A 299 38.82 -29.35 39.23
N LYS A 300 38.38 -30.17 38.27
CA LYS A 300 38.24 -31.63 38.48
C LYS A 300 39.59 -32.31 38.76
N GLU A 301 40.66 -31.85 38.13
CA GLU A 301 42.03 -32.34 38.37
C GLU A 301 42.56 -31.89 39.75
N PHE A 302 42.29 -30.64 40.14
CA PHE A 302 42.57 -30.11 41.49
C PHE A 302 41.85 -30.93 42.57
N LEU A 303 40.53 -31.12 42.45
CA LEU A 303 39.73 -31.90 43.40
C LEU A 303 40.21 -33.35 43.49
N SER A 304 40.50 -33.99 42.34
CA SER A 304 41.04 -35.36 42.32
C SER A 304 42.38 -35.45 43.08
N THR A 305 43.26 -34.47 42.91
CA THR A 305 44.58 -34.43 43.56
C THR A 305 44.48 -34.08 45.05
N LEU A 306 43.52 -33.23 45.42
CA LEU A 306 43.21 -32.86 46.80
C LEU A 306 42.63 -34.02 47.61
N ILE A 307 41.81 -34.88 46.97
CA ILE A 307 41.16 -36.01 47.62
C ILE A 307 42.09 -37.23 47.75
N SER A 308 43.00 -37.45 46.78
CA SER A 308 43.86 -38.64 46.71
C SER A 308 44.60 -39.02 48.03
N PRO A 309 45.12 -38.06 48.83
CA PRO A 309 45.80 -38.34 50.10
C PRO A 309 44.89 -38.77 51.26
N PHE A 310 43.57 -38.65 51.16
CA PHE A 310 42.66 -38.97 52.27
C PHE A 310 42.17 -40.42 52.25
N SER A 311 42.04 -41.01 53.44
CA SER A 311 41.52 -42.35 53.65
C SER A 311 39.99 -42.31 53.76
N ILE A 312 39.31 -42.30 52.61
CA ILE A 312 37.84 -42.33 52.52
C ILE A 312 37.33 -43.73 52.90
N ALA A 313 36.49 -43.78 53.93
CA ALA A 313 35.84 -44.99 54.44
C ALA A 313 34.63 -44.63 55.32
N GLN A 314 33.68 -45.55 55.49
CA GLN A 314 32.43 -45.33 56.22
C GLN A 314 32.64 -44.94 57.69
N ASP A 315 33.74 -45.40 58.29
CA ASP A 315 34.24 -45.15 59.65
C ASP A 315 35.25 -43.99 59.75
N LYS A 316 35.65 -43.37 58.63
CA LYS A 316 36.70 -42.33 58.58
C LYS A 316 36.19 -41.07 57.90
N ILE A 317 36.79 -40.69 56.78
CA ILE A 317 36.42 -39.49 56.01
C ILE A 317 35.32 -39.84 55.02
N ARG A 318 34.21 -39.08 55.04
CA ARG A 318 33.16 -39.08 54.01
C ARG A 318 33.26 -37.81 53.18
N VAL A 319 32.95 -37.89 51.88
CA VAL A 319 33.08 -36.76 50.94
C VAL A 319 31.84 -36.61 50.08
N GLY A 320 31.00 -35.62 50.39
CA GLY A 320 29.89 -35.16 49.55
C GLY A 320 30.34 -34.03 48.63
N LEU A 321 29.62 -33.81 47.53
CA LEU A 321 29.89 -32.68 46.63
C LEU A 321 28.61 -32.05 46.09
N SER A 322 28.54 -30.73 46.21
CA SER A 322 27.50 -29.89 45.62
C SER A 322 28.13 -28.90 44.63
N GLN A 323 27.63 -28.89 43.40
CA GLN A 323 27.99 -27.91 42.38
C GLN A 323 26.93 -26.81 42.35
N TYR A 324 27.34 -25.55 42.46
CA TYR A 324 26.41 -24.42 42.45
C TYR A 324 26.62 -23.50 41.25
N SER A 325 25.57 -22.75 40.89
CA SER A 325 25.69 -21.60 39.97
C SER A 325 24.55 -20.62 40.23
N SER A 326 23.53 -20.56 39.37
CA SER A 326 22.25 -19.87 39.62
C SER A 326 21.38 -20.58 40.66
N ASP A 327 21.66 -21.87 40.89
CA ASP A 327 21.01 -22.75 41.85
C ASP A 327 22.06 -23.76 42.36
N PRO A 328 22.03 -24.20 43.62
CA PRO A 328 22.88 -25.29 44.11
C PRO A 328 22.31 -26.65 43.71
N ARG A 329 23.20 -27.61 43.41
CA ARG A 329 22.83 -29.00 43.13
C ARG A 329 23.84 -29.95 43.76
N THR A 330 23.36 -30.87 44.60
CA THR A 330 24.14 -32.02 45.05
C THR A 330 24.43 -32.94 43.86
N GLU A 331 25.71 -33.24 43.64
CA GLU A 331 26.16 -34.25 42.67
C GLU A 331 26.24 -35.64 43.33
N TRP A 332 26.59 -35.68 44.62
CA TRP A 332 26.42 -36.84 45.52
C TRP A 332 26.52 -36.43 47.00
N ASP A 333 25.83 -37.18 47.87
CA ASP A 333 25.80 -36.96 49.32
C ASP A 333 26.94 -37.70 50.07
N LEU A 334 27.13 -37.37 51.35
CA LEU A 334 28.22 -37.91 52.19
C LEU A 334 28.21 -39.43 52.31
N GLY A 335 27.02 -40.05 52.32
CA GLY A 335 26.86 -41.51 52.37
C GLY A 335 26.97 -42.24 51.02
N ALA A 336 27.11 -41.53 49.90
CA ALA A 336 26.96 -42.12 48.56
C ALA A 336 28.13 -43.00 48.09
N TYR A 337 29.34 -42.75 48.60
CA TYR A 337 30.56 -43.47 48.22
C TYR A 337 31.39 -43.85 49.45
N THR A 338 31.86 -45.09 49.49
CA THR A 338 32.55 -45.68 50.65
C THR A 338 34.03 -45.93 50.40
N THR A 339 34.55 -45.72 49.18
CA THR A 339 35.98 -45.80 48.88
C THR A 339 36.49 -44.56 48.15
N ARG A 340 37.79 -44.28 48.29
CA ARG A 340 38.46 -43.16 47.60
C ARG A 340 38.33 -43.27 46.08
N GLU A 341 38.48 -44.48 45.54
CA GLU A 341 38.47 -44.74 44.11
C GLU A 341 37.10 -44.45 43.48
N GLN A 342 36.00 -44.68 44.23
CA GLN A 342 34.65 -44.28 43.82
C GLN A 342 34.52 -42.75 43.76
N VAL A 343 34.96 -42.03 44.80
CA VAL A 343 34.89 -40.55 44.83
C VAL A 343 35.75 -39.94 43.72
N LEU A 344 36.94 -40.48 43.46
CA LEU A 344 37.79 -40.02 42.34
C LEU A 344 37.13 -40.26 40.98
N GLU A 345 36.41 -41.37 40.79
CA GLU A 345 35.65 -41.61 39.56
C GLU A 345 34.41 -40.69 39.44
N ALA A 346 33.72 -40.40 40.54
CA ALA A 346 32.63 -39.43 40.56
C ALA A 346 33.13 -38.01 40.20
N VAL A 347 34.26 -37.58 40.77
CA VAL A 347 34.95 -36.33 40.39
C VAL A 347 35.36 -36.33 38.93
N ARG A 348 35.89 -37.44 38.38
CA ARG A 348 36.20 -37.56 36.94
C ARG A 348 34.97 -37.42 36.05
N ASN A 349 33.78 -37.84 36.50
CA ASN A 349 32.54 -37.77 35.73
C ASN A 349 31.74 -36.46 35.88
N LEU A 350 32.14 -35.54 36.78
CA LEU A 350 31.47 -34.25 36.99
C LEU A 350 31.23 -33.47 35.68
N ARG A 351 30.01 -32.93 35.53
CA ARG A 351 29.58 -32.16 34.37
C ARG A 351 29.45 -30.68 34.75
N TYR A 352 30.21 -29.82 34.06
CA TYR A 352 30.11 -28.36 34.17
C TYR A 352 28.67 -27.87 33.91
N LYS A 353 28.11 -27.17 34.91
CA LYS A 353 26.73 -26.67 34.94
C LYS A 353 26.52 -25.41 34.09
N GLY A 354 27.27 -24.34 34.39
CA GLY A 354 27.03 -22.98 33.91
C GLY A 354 25.95 -22.25 34.74
N GLY A 355 26.05 -20.92 34.83
CA GLY A 355 25.08 -20.05 35.48
C GLY A 355 25.73 -18.81 36.10
N ASN A 356 24.99 -18.14 36.98
CA ASN A 356 25.51 -17.08 37.85
C ASN A 356 26.31 -17.69 39.02
N THR A 357 26.69 -16.88 40.03
CA THR A 357 27.39 -17.31 41.24
C THR A 357 26.58 -16.88 42.47
N PHE A 358 25.81 -17.80 43.06
CA PHE A 358 25.02 -17.58 44.27
C PHE A 358 25.58 -18.40 45.44
N THR A 359 26.63 -17.87 46.07
CA THR A 359 27.40 -18.54 47.14
C THR A 359 26.60 -18.61 48.46
N GLY A 360 25.74 -17.63 48.76
CA GLY A 360 24.91 -17.65 49.98
C GLY A 360 23.84 -18.73 49.95
N LEU A 361 23.13 -18.85 48.82
CA LEU A 361 22.20 -19.96 48.57
C LEU A 361 22.94 -21.31 48.56
N ALA A 362 24.16 -21.37 48.03
CA ALA A 362 24.97 -22.58 48.03
C ALA A 362 25.39 -23.04 49.44
N LEU A 363 25.82 -22.11 50.30
CA LEU A 363 26.11 -22.38 51.72
C LEU A 363 24.85 -22.77 52.50
N THR A 364 23.71 -22.16 52.18
CA THR A 364 22.41 -22.51 52.77
C THR A 364 22.00 -23.95 52.39
N HIS A 365 22.21 -24.37 51.14
CA HIS A 365 21.96 -25.74 50.68
C HIS A 365 22.85 -26.79 51.37
N VAL A 366 24.08 -26.44 51.76
CA VAL A 366 24.93 -27.34 52.56
C VAL A 366 24.29 -27.64 53.92
N LEU A 367 23.78 -26.61 54.60
CA LEU A 367 23.03 -26.76 55.85
C LEU A 367 21.70 -27.51 55.66
N GLU A 368 20.90 -27.09 54.68
CA GLU A 368 19.54 -27.60 54.49
C GLU A 368 19.47 -28.98 53.85
N GLN A 369 20.51 -29.45 53.15
CA GLN A 369 20.51 -30.75 52.46
C GLN A 369 21.72 -31.61 52.82
N ASN A 370 22.95 -31.16 52.51
CA ASN A 370 24.12 -32.06 52.57
C ASN A 370 24.55 -32.46 53.99
N LEU A 371 24.21 -31.68 55.01
CA LEU A 371 24.53 -31.99 56.42
C LEU A 371 23.37 -32.63 57.20
N LYS A 372 22.30 -33.06 56.53
CA LYS A 372 21.24 -33.88 57.13
C LYS A 372 21.72 -35.31 57.45
N PRO A 373 21.17 -35.96 58.49
CA PRO A 373 21.38 -37.39 58.73
C PRO A 373 21.05 -38.26 57.51
N ASP A 374 19.97 -37.94 56.79
CA ASP A 374 19.52 -38.66 55.59
C ASP A 374 20.52 -38.58 54.42
N ALA A 375 21.34 -37.51 54.37
CA ALA A 375 22.44 -37.37 53.41
C ALA A 375 23.71 -38.16 53.84
N GLY A 376 23.63 -38.92 54.93
CA GLY A 376 24.76 -39.67 55.50
C GLY A 376 25.71 -38.82 56.34
N ALA A 377 25.29 -37.63 56.79
CA ALA A 377 26.04 -36.84 57.76
C ALA A 377 25.93 -37.48 59.16
N ARG A 378 27.06 -37.61 59.85
CA ARG A 378 27.18 -38.19 61.20
C ARG A 378 26.99 -37.12 62.27
N LEU A 379 26.50 -37.46 63.46
CA LEU A 379 26.36 -36.48 64.56
C LEU A 379 27.71 -36.28 65.28
N GLU A 380 28.49 -37.34 65.33
CA GLU A 380 29.77 -37.52 66.03
C GLU A 380 31.02 -37.20 65.19
N ALA A 381 30.85 -36.85 63.91
CA ALA A 381 31.94 -36.54 62.99
C ALA A 381 32.11 -35.04 62.79
N GLU A 382 33.37 -34.58 62.73
CA GLU A 382 33.71 -33.19 62.42
C GLU A 382 33.23 -32.77 61.03
N LYS A 383 32.79 -31.51 60.90
CA LYS A 383 32.12 -31.02 59.69
C LYS A 383 32.91 -29.92 59.02
N LEU A 384 33.20 -30.14 57.75
CA LEU A 384 34.13 -29.32 56.98
C LEU A 384 33.53 -28.97 55.61
N VAL A 385 33.54 -27.69 55.25
CA VAL A 385 33.13 -27.19 53.94
C VAL A 385 34.35 -26.64 53.21
N ILE A 386 34.59 -27.11 51.99
CA ILE A 386 35.63 -26.55 51.10
C ILE A 386 34.91 -25.87 49.94
N LEU A 387 34.85 -24.54 50.03
CA LEU A 387 34.28 -23.66 49.02
C LEU A 387 35.32 -23.32 47.95
N LEU A 388 34.96 -23.44 46.67
CA LEU A 388 35.79 -23.04 45.53
C LEU A 388 34.97 -22.14 44.59
N THR A 389 35.43 -20.91 44.36
CA THR A 389 34.78 -19.89 43.51
C THR A 389 35.80 -19.13 42.64
N ASP A 390 35.38 -18.56 41.51
CA ASP A 390 36.23 -17.71 40.66
C ASP A 390 35.81 -16.23 40.58
N GLY A 391 34.77 -15.84 41.32
CA GLY A 391 34.19 -14.50 41.28
C GLY A 391 33.41 -14.15 42.54
N LYS A 392 32.98 -12.89 42.61
CA LYS A 392 32.12 -12.37 43.68
C LYS A 392 30.69 -12.93 43.59
N SER A 393 30.10 -13.21 44.74
CA SER A 393 28.70 -13.65 44.84
C SER A 393 27.70 -12.59 44.37
N GLN A 394 26.52 -13.06 43.97
CA GLN A 394 25.36 -12.24 43.59
C GLN A 394 24.27 -12.18 44.67
N ASP A 395 24.50 -12.85 45.80
CA ASP A 395 23.72 -12.85 47.03
C ASP A 395 24.63 -12.65 48.27
N ASP A 396 24.02 -12.39 49.43
CA ASP A 396 24.75 -12.25 50.69
C ASP A 396 25.17 -13.63 51.24
N ALA A 397 26.44 -13.97 51.06
CA ALA A 397 27.03 -15.20 51.58
C ALA A 397 27.30 -15.18 53.09
N ASN A 398 27.32 -14.00 53.73
CA ASN A 398 27.82 -13.84 55.09
C ASN A 398 26.87 -14.43 56.14
N LEU A 399 25.56 -14.24 55.99
CA LEU A 399 24.57 -14.77 56.93
C LEU A 399 24.57 -16.32 56.95
N ALA A 400 24.68 -16.95 55.77
CA ALA A 400 24.78 -18.40 55.63
C ALA A 400 26.11 -18.92 56.20
N ALA A 401 27.23 -18.26 55.90
CA ALA A 401 28.55 -18.60 56.43
C ALA A 401 28.61 -18.47 57.97
N GLN A 402 28.05 -17.40 58.53
CA GLN A 402 27.97 -17.22 59.99
C GLN A 402 27.10 -18.30 60.65
N THR A 403 25.98 -18.67 60.02
CA THR A 403 25.10 -19.75 60.54
C THR A 403 25.85 -21.09 60.61
N LEU A 404 26.57 -21.47 59.56
CA LEU A 404 27.41 -22.68 59.55
C LEU A 404 28.53 -22.61 60.62
N LYS A 405 29.26 -21.48 60.69
CA LYS A 405 30.33 -21.26 61.68
C LYS A 405 29.82 -21.34 63.13
N ASN A 406 28.65 -20.77 63.41
CA ASN A 406 28.00 -20.84 64.73
C ASN A 406 27.56 -22.27 65.12
N MET A 407 27.41 -23.17 64.13
CA MET A 407 27.16 -24.60 64.34
C MET A 407 28.45 -25.44 64.44
N GLY A 408 29.62 -24.80 64.56
CA GLY A 408 30.93 -25.46 64.69
C GLY A 408 31.51 -26.00 63.38
N ILE A 409 30.83 -25.78 62.26
CA ILE A 409 31.20 -26.26 60.92
C ILE A 409 32.29 -25.33 60.36
N GLU A 410 33.43 -25.91 60.00
CA GLU A 410 34.59 -25.15 59.55
C GLU A 410 34.59 -24.96 58.02
N ILE A 411 34.84 -23.73 57.57
CA ILE A 411 34.77 -23.32 56.15
C ILE A 411 36.15 -22.88 55.67
N PHE A 412 36.68 -23.61 54.68
CA PHE A 412 37.84 -23.25 53.89
C PHE A 412 37.37 -22.62 52.57
N ALA A 413 37.86 -21.42 52.24
CA ALA A 413 37.43 -20.66 51.08
C ALA A 413 38.58 -20.46 50.08
N ILE A 414 38.40 -20.97 48.87
CA ILE A 414 39.39 -20.95 47.80
C ILE A 414 38.87 -20.07 46.66
N GLY A 415 39.48 -18.90 46.51
CA GLY A 415 39.29 -18.00 45.38
C GLY A 415 40.25 -18.30 44.25
N VAL A 416 39.75 -18.20 43.02
CA VAL A 416 40.56 -18.29 41.81
C VAL A 416 40.33 -17.04 40.94
N LYS A 417 41.39 -16.54 40.32
CA LYS A 417 41.37 -15.48 39.31
C LYS A 417 40.71 -14.15 39.75
N ASN A 418 39.37 -14.05 39.65
CA ASN A 418 38.60 -12.82 39.90
C ASN A 418 37.80 -12.86 41.21
N ALA A 419 38.06 -13.84 42.09
CA ALA A 419 37.37 -14.00 43.36
C ALA A 419 37.62 -12.82 44.32
N ASP A 420 36.57 -12.37 45.02
CA ASP A 420 36.64 -11.24 45.95
C ASP A 420 37.26 -11.67 47.29
N GLU A 421 38.49 -11.23 47.55
CA GLU A 421 39.22 -11.63 48.76
C GLU A 421 38.59 -11.15 50.07
N ALA A 422 37.85 -10.04 50.06
CA ALA A 422 37.14 -9.55 51.25
C ALA A 422 35.91 -10.44 51.55
N GLU A 423 35.21 -10.88 50.52
CA GLU A 423 34.10 -11.85 50.63
C GLU A 423 34.59 -13.22 51.10
N LEU A 424 35.68 -13.74 50.53
CA LEU A 424 36.29 -15.00 50.97
C LEU A 424 36.68 -14.95 52.46
N LYS A 425 37.23 -13.83 52.93
CA LYS A 425 37.59 -13.60 54.34
C LYS A 425 36.36 -13.53 55.28
N GLN A 426 35.23 -13.00 54.81
CA GLN A 426 33.99 -12.97 55.60
C GLN A 426 33.30 -14.35 55.66
N VAL A 427 33.42 -15.14 54.59
CA VAL A 427 32.85 -16.50 54.50
C VAL A 427 33.67 -17.55 55.25
N ALA A 428 35.00 -17.54 55.13
CA ALA A 428 35.89 -18.52 55.75
C ALA A 428 35.85 -18.51 57.30
N SER A 429 36.39 -19.56 57.92
CA SER A 429 36.54 -19.68 59.38
C SER A 429 37.90 -19.16 59.87
N GLU A 430 37.99 -18.71 61.11
CA GLU A 430 39.26 -18.32 61.72
C GLU A 430 40.14 -19.56 62.03
N PRO A 431 41.48 -19.48 61.90
CA PRO A 431 42.27 -18.32 61.47
C PRO A 431 42.35 -18.20 59.94
N LEU A 432 42.11 -16.99 59.41
CA LEU A 432 42.01 -16.75 57.96
C LEU A 432 43.29 -17.09 57.18
N GLU A 433 44.48 -17.05 57.79
CA GLU A 433 45.76 -17.40 57.16
C GLU A 433 45.90 -18.89 56.79
N LEU A 434 45.04 -19.74 57.36
CA LEU A 434 44.99 -21.18 57.11
C LEU A 434 43.76 -21.62 56.31
N THR A 435 42.70 -20.82 56.26
CA THR A 435 41.42 -21.17 55.64
C THR A 435 41.11 -20.42 54.34
N VAL A 436 41.69 -19.23 54.14
CA VAL A 436 41.51 -18.43 52.92
C VAL A 436 42.69 -18.64 51.97
N TYR A 437 42.39 -18.97 50.70
CA TYR A 437 43.39 -19.12 49.65
C TYR A 437 42.95 -18.37 48.39
N ASN A 438 43.70 -17.35 47.98
CA ASN A 438 43.48 -16.64 46.71
C ASN A 438 44.54 -17.07 45.68
N VAL A 439 44.12 -17.48 44.49
CA VAL A 439 44.97 -18.10 43.46
C VAL A 439 44.80 -17.37 42.12
N LEU A 440 45.86 -16.74 41.62
CA LEU A 440 45.79 -15.80 40.49
C LEU A 440 45.22 -16.36 39.16
N ASP A 441 45.34 -17.67 38.91
CA ASP A 441 44.71 -18.33 37.75
C ASP A 441 44.55 -19.84 37.97
N PHE A 442 43.61 -20.47 37.24
CA PHE A 442 43.23 -21.88 37.40
C PHE A 442 44.37 -22.90 37.27
N PRO A 443 45.38 -22.76 36.38
CA PRO A 443 46.49 -23.70 36.32
C PRO A 443 47.32 -23.75 37.61
N LEU A 444 47.34 -22.65 38.37
CA LEU A 444 48.09 -22.52 39.63
C LEU A 444 47.42 -23.23 40.81
N LEU A 445 46.16 -23.69 40.67
CA LEU A 445 45.48 -24.54 41.68
C LEU A 445 46.31 -25.79 42.03
N SER A 446 47.03 -26.35 41.05
CA SER A 446 47.93 -27.49 41.24
C SER A 446 49.00 -27.25 42.32
N ASN A 447 49.54 -26.02 42.40
CA ASN A 447 50.55 -25.63 43.38
C ASN A 447 49.98 -25.55 44.81
N LEU A 448 48.69 -25.22 44.95
CA LEU A 448 48.02 -25.12 46.25
C LEU A 448 47.80 -26.49 46.91
N VAL A 449 47.51 -27.54 46.13
CA VAL A 449 47.12 -28.86 46.65
C VAL A 449 48.08 -29.38 47.71
N GLY A 450 49.40 -29.27 47.47
CA GLY A 450 50.42 -29.75 48.39
C GLY A 450 50.45 -29.02 49.75
N ARG A 451 50.10 -27.73 49.79
CA ARG A 451 49.96 -26.98 51.06
C ARG A 451 48.61 -27.30 51.70
N LEU A 452 47.53 -27.15 50.95
CA LEU A 452 46.15 -27.30 51.44
C LEU A 452 45.90 -28.68 52.06
N THR A 453 46.31 -29.76 51.39
CA THR A 453 46.14 -31.13 51.92
C THR A 453 46.85 -31.33 53.27
N ARG A 454 48.01 -30.70 53.47
CA ARG A 454 48.75 -30.77 54.74
C ARG A 454 48.04 -30.00 55.85
N VAL A 455 47.51 -28.81 55.55
CA VAL A 455 46.74 -27.99 56.51
C VAL A 455 45.44 -28.71 56.91
N LEU A 456 44.66 -29.18 55.93
CA LEU A 456 43.44 -29.97 56.17
C LEU A 456 43.74 -31.21 57.02
N CYS A 457 44.82 -31.95 56.69
CA CYS A 457 45.21 -33.14 57.44
C CYS A 457 45.67 -32.86 58.88
N ALA A 458 46.33 -31.72 59.13
CA ALA A 458 46.68 -31.29 60.48
C ALA A 458 45.42 -30.91 61.27
N ARG A 459 44.56 -30.08 60.68
CA ARG A 459 43.35 -29.56 61.32
C ARG A 459 42.37 -30.66 61.75
N ILE A 460 42.17 -31.67 60.89
CA ILE A 460 41.39 -32.88 61.18
C ILE A 460 41.94 -33.65 62.41
N LYS A 461 43.27 -33.64 62.62
CA LYS A 461 43.93 -34.33 63.74
C LYS A 461 43.98 -33.50 65.03
N GLU A 462 43.82 -32.19 64.93
CA GLU A 462 43.77 -31.28 66.07
C GLU A 462 42.40 -31.35 66.74
N LYS A 463 41.32 -31.05 65.99
CA LYS A 463 39.94 -31.15 66.51
C LYS A 463 39.60 -32.53 67.07
N SER A 464 40.12 -33.61 66.48
CA SER A 464 39.89 -34.97 66.98
C SER A 464 40.48 -35.26 68.38
N LYS A 465 41.34 -34.38 68.91
CA LYS A 465 41.84 -34.44 70.29
C LYS A 465 41.00 -33.62 71.27
N GLU A 466 40.36 -32.56 70.79
CA GLU A 466 39.53 -31.68 71.63
C GLU A 466 38.20 -32.38 71.99
N ASN A 467 37.59 -33.07 71.03
CA ASN A 467 36.32 -33.80 71.24
C ASN A 467 36.44 -35.05 72.14
N ALA A 468 37.65 -35.44 72.56
CA ALA A 468 37.87 -36.57 73.46
C ALA A 468 37.61 -36.25 74.95
N GLY A 469 37.26 -35.00 75.29
CA GLY A 469 37.25 -34.48 76.67
C GLY A 469 35.88 -34.17 77.31
N SER A 470 34.75 -34.41 76.64
CA SER A 470 33.43 -34.02 77.16
C SER A 470 32.50 -35.22 77.39
N THR A 471 32.07 -35.43 78.64
CA THR A 471 31.15 -36.50 79.02
C THR A 471 29.70 -36.00 79.10
N VAL A 472 28.77 -36.88 78.70
CA VAL A 472 27.32 -36.59 78.67
C VAL A 472 26.79 -36.22 80.05
N LYS A 473 25.90 -35.23 80.10
CA LYS A 473 24.84 -35.12 81.11
C LYS A 473 23.50 -34.89 80.44
N ASP A 474 22.50 -35.62 80.91
CA ASP A 474 21.18 -35.71 80.30
C ASP A 474 20.35 -34.42 80.48
N ILE A 475 19.52 -34.12 79.49
CA ILE A 475 18.38 -33.21 79.62
C ILE A 475 17.14 -34.00 79.17
N PRO A 476 16.08 -34.12 79.99
CA PRO A 476 14.93 -34.94 79.65
C PRO A 476 14.18 -34.49 78.39
N THR A 477 13.72 -35.45 77.61
CA THR A 477 12.80 -35.23 76.48
C THR A 477 11.35 -35.19 76.97
N ASP A 478 10.47 -34.63 76.14
CA ASP A 478 9.00 -34.54 76.24
C ASP A 478 8.39 -33.33 76.98
N MET A 479 8.04 -32.32 76.17
CA MET A 479 7.06 -31.24 76.48
C MET A 479 6.47 -30.61 75.19
N GLY A 480 6.68 -31.25 74.03
CA GLY A 480 6.50 -30.64 72.71
C GLY A 480 5.06 -30.24 72.32
N PRO A 481 4.03 -31.07 72.55
CA PRO A 481 2.70 -30.79 71.97
C PRO A 481 1.90 -29.64 72.62
N GLN A 482 2.22 -29.22 73.86
CA GLN A 482 1.29 -28.40 74.65
C GLN A 482 1.47 -26.88 74.50
N LEU A 483 2.59 -26.42 73.92
CA LEU A 483 2.99 -25.00 73.87
C LEU A 483 2.96 -24.37 72.47
N SER A 484 2.67 -25.15 71.42
CA SER A 484 2.86 -24.73 70.03
C SER A 484 1.50 -24.60 69.30
N PRO A 485 1.18 -23.46 68.65
CA PRO A 485 -0.07 -23.31 67.89
C PRO A 485 -0.13 -24.29 66.72
N THR A 486 -1.33 -24.52 66.19
CA THR A 486 -1.57 -25.44 65.06
C THR A 486 -2.36 -24.78 63.92
N ASP A 487 -2.47 -25.45 62.76
CA ASP A 487 -3.40 -25.08 61.68
C ASP A 487 -3.26 -23.63 61.16
N LEU A 488 -2.05 -23.22 60.76
CA LEU A 488 -1.81 -21.91 60.12
C LEU A 488 -2.43 -21.87 58.72
N LYS A 489 -3.59 -21.23 58.62
CA LYS A 489 -4.29 -20.93 57.37
C LYS A 489 -3.96 -19.52 56.91
N ILE A 490 -3.54 -19.41 55.66
CA ILE A 490 -3.33 -18.13 54.95
C ILE A 490 -4.47 -17.98 53.92
N SER A 491 -5.20 -16.88 54.01
CA SER A 491 -6.42 -16.64 53.23
C SER A 491 -6.55 -15.17 52.81
N ALA A 492 -7.57 -14.84 52.00
CA ALA A 492 -7.87 -13.48 51.52
C ALA A 492 -6.64 -12.72 50.98
N VAL A 493 -5.76 -13.44 50.26
CA VAL A 493 -4.53 -12.90 49.69
C VAL A 493 -4.86 -11.95 48.53
N THR A 494 -4.29 -10.76 48.58
CA THR A 494 -4.38 -9.74 47.52
C THR A 494 -2.98 -9.39 47.02
N SER A 495 -2.87 -8.35 46.18
CA SER A 495 -1.59 -7.84 45.72
C SER A 495 -0.77 -7.08 46.79
N LYS A 496 -1.41 -6.60 47.87
CA LYS A 496 -0.72 -5.85 48.94
C LYS A 496 -1.10 -6.27 50.38
N SER A 497 -1.89 -7.35 50.56
CA SER A 497 -2.29 -7.85 51.88
C SER A 497 -2.57 -9.37 51.90
N MET A 498 -2.52 -10.00 53.07
CA MET A 498 -2.98 -11.38 53.33
C MET A 498 -3.60 -11.50 54.72
N HIS A 499 -4.46 -12.49 54.95
CA HIS A 499 -5.04 -12.79 56.26
C HIS A 499 -4.49 -14.11 56.79
N LEU A 500 -3.79 -14.05 57.93
CA LEU A 500 -3.28 -15.18 58.69
C LEU A 500 -4.31 -15.55 59.78
N THR A 501 -4.55 -16.85 59.95
CA THR A 501 -5.40 -17.42 61.01
C THR A 501 -4.78 -18.71 61.50
N TRP A 502 -4.77 -18.95 62.81
CA TRP A 502 -4.21 -20.19 63.41
C TRP A 502 -5.05 -20.65 64.59
N SER A 503 -4.87 -21.92 64.98
CA SER A 503 -5.46 -22.50 66.19
C SER A 503 -4.51 -22.28 67.39
N PRO A 504 -4.96 -21.67 68.50
CA PRO A 504 -4.13 -21.43 69.67
C PRO A 504 -3.81 -22.75 70.43
N PRO A 505 -2.66 -22.83 71.14
CA PRO A 505 -2.29 -23.99 71.95
C PRO A 505 -3.11 -24.09 73.27
N LEU A 506 -3.08 -25.28 73.89
CA LEU A 506 -3.86 -25.57 75.12
C LEU A 506 -3.53 -24.64 76.29
N ARG A 507 -2.27 -24.19 76.42
CA ARG A 507 -1.91 -23.08 77.30
C ARG A 507 -1.84 -21.81 76.46
N PRO A 508 -2.66 -20.78 76.71
CA PRO A 508 -2.56 -19.54 75.95
C PRO A 508 -1.21 -18.86 76.21
N PRO A 509 -0.49 -18.40 75.17
CA PRO A 509 0.75 -17.65 75.34
C PRO A 509 0.44 -16.25 75.89
N LYS A 510 1.49 -15.55 76.32
CA LYS A 510 1.41 -14.14 76.71
C LYS A 510 1.31 -13.25 75.48
N LYS A 511 2.09 -13.57 74.44
CA LYS A 511 2.13 -12.88 73.15
C LYS A 511 2.35 -13.85 71.99
N TYR A 512 1.96 -13.46 70.79
CA TYR A 512 2.48 -14.04 69.55
C TYR A 512 3.46 -13.07 68.89
N ARG A 513 4.56 -13.59 68.34
CA ARG A 513 5.48 -12.85 67.45
C ARG A 513 5.35 -13.43 66.06
N ILE A 514 4.78 -12.65 65.14
CA ILE A 514 4.67 -13.00 63.73
C ILE A 514 5.86 -12.37 63.02
N VAL A 515 6.64 -13.14 62.27
CA VAL A 515 7.78 -12.68 61.47
C VAL A 515 7.50 -13.02 60.00
N TYR A 516 7.69 -12.09 59.08
CA TYR A 516 7.48 -12.30 57.65
C TYR A 516 8.50 -11.56 56.79
N TYR A 517 8.92 -12.20 55.69
CA TYR A 517 9.85 -11.63 54.71
C TYR A 517 9.69 -12.28 53.32
N PRO A 518 10.10 -11.61 52.23
CA PRO A 518 10.11 -12.22 50.90
C PRO A 518 11.08 -13.40 50.84
N SER A 519 10.68 -14.54 50.28
CA SER A 519 11.52 -15.75 50.18
C SER A 519 12.83 -15.52 49.42
N LYS A 520 12.86 -14.52 48.54
CA LYS A 520 14.01 -14.15 47.68
C LYS A 520 14.92 -13.09 48.31
N GLY A 521 14.80 -12.87 49.62
CA GLY A 521 15.58 -11.90 50.38
C GLY A 521 14.82 -10.60 50.70
N GLY A 522 15.14 -10.02 51.84
CA GLY A 522 14.53 -8.81 52.39
C GLY A 522 14.63 -8.78 53.91
N THR A 523 14.44 -7.62 54.53
CA THR A 523 14.49 -7.51 55.99
C THR A 523 13.27 -8.19 56.64
N PRO A 524 13.47 -9.07 57.65
CA PRO A 524 12.39 -9.62 58.45
C PRO A 524 11.56 -8.51 59.12
N LYS A 525 10.28 -8.44 58.75
CA LYS A 525 9.30 -7.57 59.42
C LYS A 525 8.60 -8.38 60.51
N GLU A 526 8.37 -7.77 61.66
CA GLU A 526 7.68 -8.42 62.77
C GLU A 526 6.43 -7.67 63.24
N VAL A 527 5.47 -8.43 63.78
CA VAL A 527 4.26 -7.94 64.43
C VAL A 527 4.09 -8.72 65.73
N ILE A 528 3.87 -8.00 66.83
CA ILE A 528 3.65 -8.58 68.15
C ILE A 528 2.18 -8.40 68.54
N LEU A 529 1.51 -9.49 68.88
CA LEU A 529 0.10 -9.52 69.31
C LEU A 529 -0.03 -10.08 70.73
N ASN A 530 -1.13 -9.75 71.41
CA ASN A 530 -1.50 -10.39 72.67
C ASN A 530 -1.91 -11.86 72.41
N GLY A 531 -1.56 -12.78 73.31
CA GLY A 531 -1.76 -14.22 73.08
C GLY A 531 -3.22 -14.72 73.03
N ALA A 532 -4.19 -13.85 73.31
CA ALA A 532 -5.61 -14.08 73.08
C ALA A 532 -6.04 -13.89 71.60
N VAL A 533 -5.16 -13.37 70.73
CA VAL A 533 -5.44 -13.11 69.31
C VAL A 533 -4.87 -14.22 68.44
N SER A 534 -5.71 -14.86 67.63
CA SER A 534 -5.33 -15.96 66.73
C SER A 534 -5.50 -15.66 65.23
N SER A 535 -5.62 -14.38 64.88
CA SER A 535 -5.80 -13.88 63.50
C SER A 535 -5.09 -12.55 63.27
N LEU A 536 -4.48 -12.37 62.10
CA LEU A 536 -3.78 -11.14 61.71
C LEU A 536 -3.93 -10.85 60.22
N ARG A 537 -4.34 -9.63 59.85
CA ARG A 537 -4.20 -9.15 58.46
C ARG A 537 -2.86 -8.43 58.30
N LEU A 538 -1.97 -8.98 57.48
CA LEU A 538 -0.77 -8.29 57.01
C LEU A 538 -1.12 -7.38 55.83
N SER A 539 -0.52 -6.19 55.78
CA SER A 539 -0.73 -5.18 54.74
C SER A 539 0.60 -4.52 54.34
N ASN A 540 0.59 -3.73 53.27
CA ASN A 540 1.79 -3.09 52.69
C ASN A 540 2.86 -4.12 52.29
N LEU A 541 2.39 -5.22 51.72
CA LEU A 541 3.20 -6.24 51.04
C LEU A 541 3.46 -5.80 49.59
N THR A 542 4.56 -6.27 49.00
CA THR A 542 4.82 -6.14 47.56
C THR A 542 3.99 -7.16 46.78
N SER A 543 3.55 -6.80 45.57
CA SER A 543 2.77 -7.66 44.69
C SER A 543 3.63 -8.73 43.99
N HIS A 544 2.99 -9.81 43.53
CA HIS A 544 3.66 -10.94 42.86
C HIS A 544 4.92 -11.44 43.60
N THR A 545 4.87 -11.41 44.93
CA THR A 545 6.01 -11.68 45.82
C THR A 545 5.67 -12.87 46.71
N GLU A 546 6.53 -13.88 46.71
CA GLU A 546 6.46 -14.98 47.66
C GLU A 546 7.00 -14.53 49.02
N TYR A 547 6.22 -14.76 50.07
CA TYR A 547 6.54 -14.48 51.46
C TYR A 547 6.58 -15.77 52.28
N LEU A 548 7.66 -15.93 53.05
CA LEU A 548 7.66 -16.83 54.21
C LEU A 548 7.08 -16.07 55.41
N VAL A 549 6.16 -16.73 56.12
CA VAL A 549 5.53 -16.25 57.35
C VAL A 549 5.77 -17.26 58.46
N SER A 550 6.15 -16.78 59.64
CA SER A 550 6.35 -17.59 60.85
C SER A 550 5.57 -17.00 62.03
N VAL A 551 4.90 -17.83 62.83
CA VAL A 551 4.07 -17.41 63.98
C VAL A 551 4.55 -18.12 65.25
N PHE A 552 5.26 -17.41 66.12
CA PHE A 552 5.86 -17.95 67.35
C PHE A 552 5.04 -17.59 68.61
N PRO A 553 4.68 -18.55 69.48
CA PRO A 553 4.08 -18.29 70.79
C PRO A 553 5.17 -17.91 71.82
N ILE A 554 4.92 -16.88 72.62
CA ILE A 554 5.83 -16.41 73.67
C ILE A 554 5.18 -16.53 75.04
N TYR A 555 5.83 -17.27 75.93
CA TYR A 555 5.48 -17.45 77.35
C TYR A 555 6.50 -16.74 78.24
N ASP A 556 6.27 -16.72 79.56
CA ASP A 556 7.16 -16.03 80.51
C ASP A 556 8.52 -16.70 80.71
N THR A 557 8.65 -18.00 80.40
CA THR A 557 9.89 -18.77 80.60
C THR A 557 10.48 -19.35 79.31
N ALA A 558 9.76 -19.30 78.18
CA ALA A 558 10.16 -19.91 76.91
C ALA A 558 9.43 -19.32 75.70
N VAL A 559 10.01 -19.50 74.52
CA VAL A 559 9.32 -19.37 73.22
C VAL A 559 9.00 -20.79 72.76
N GLY A 560 7.74 -21.07 72.39
CA GLY A 560 7.35 -22.37 71.83
C GLY A 560 7.59 -22.46 70.33
N ASP A 561 7.37 -23.63 69.74
CA ASP A 561 7.63 -23.83 68.31
C ASP A 561 6.71 -22.98 67.44
N GLY A 562 7.29 -22.36 66.41
CA GLY A 562 6.57 -21.48 65.51
C GLY A 562 6.05 -22.19 64.26
N LEU A 563 4.76 -22.02 63.96
CA LEU A 563 4.20 -22.42 62.67
C LEU A 563 4.84 -21.62 61.55
N ARG A 564 5.15 -22.28 60.44
CA ARG A 564 5.66 -21.64 59.22
C ARG A 564 4.70 -21.89 58.05
N GLY A 565 4.53 -20.90 57.19
CA GLY A 565 3.73 -20.99 55.98
C GLY A 565 4.29 -20.11 54.86
N VAL A 566 4.15 -20.56 53.62
CA VAL A 566 4.58 -19.82 52.42
C VAL A 566 3.33 -19.40 51.64
N THR A 567 3.33 -18.18 51.11
CA THR A 567 2.28 -17.72 50.17
C THR A 567 2.84 -16.74 49.16
N SER A 568 2.22 -16.60 48.00
CA SER A 568 2.53 -15.53 47.03
C SER A 568 1.42 -14.50 46.96
N THR A 569 1.76 -13.22 47.09
CA THR A 569 0.82 -12.12 46.82
C THR A 569 0.43 -12.11 45.34
N LEU A 570 -0.78 -11.62 45.04
CA LEU A 570 -1.27 -11.55 43.67
C LEU A 570 -0.54 -10.45 42.86
N PRO A 571 -0.50 -10.52 41.51
CA PRO A 571 -0.11 -9.36 40.70
C PRO A 571 -1.10 -8.20 40.87
N LEU A 572 -0.66 -6.98 40.53
CA LEU A 572 -1.54 -5.81 40.46
C LEU A 572 -2.53 -5.98 39.29
N SER A 573 -3.74 -5.44 39.44
CA SER A 573 -4.76 -5.60 38.39
C SER A 573 -4.39 -4.77 37.16
N SER A 574 -4.20 -5.45 36.02
CA SER A 574 -3.91 -4.82 34.74
C SER A 574 -5.16 -4.21 34.08
N PRO A 575 -4.98 -3.23 33.16
CA PRO A 575 -6.05 -2.81 32.25
C PRO A 575 -6.57 -4.00 31.43
N ARG A 576 -7.83 -3.94 31.00
CA ARG A 576 -8.44 -5.00 30.17
C ARG A 576 -9.18 -4.41 28.98
N SER A 577 -9.38 -5.19 27.92
CA SER A 577 -10.13 -4.77 26.72
C SER A 577 -9.58 -3.46 26.11
N LEU A 578 -8.26 -3.33 26.07
CA LEU A 578 -7.55 -2.32 25.28
C LEU A 578 -7.93 -2.51 23.81
N ARG A 579 -8.36 -1.42 23.17
CA ARG A 579 -8.77 -1.37 21.76
C ARG A 579 -8.47 0.02 21.19
N VAL A 580 -8.28 0.07 19.88
CA VAL A 580 -8.32 1.32 19.11
C VAL A 580 -9.77 1.64 18.74
N SER A 581 -10.16 2.91 18.80
CA SER A 581 -11.48 3.38 18.36
C SER A 581 -11.41 4.33 17.15
N GLU A 582 -10.29 5.03 16.98
CA GLU A 582 -10.00 5.91 15.85
C GLU A 582 -8.55 5.65 15.42
N LEU A 583 -8.29 5.51 14.13
CA LEU A 583 -6.95 5.27 13.58
C LEU A 583 -6.79 6.11 12.31
N SER A 584 -5.69 6.85 12.23
CA SER A 584 -5.36 7.72 11.09
C SER A 584 -3.94 7.45 10.58
N HIS A 585 -3.42 8.32 9.72
CA HIS A 585 -2.04 8.28 9.27
C HIS A 585 -1.03 8.85 10.29
N ASN A 586 -1.47 9.66 11.26
CA ASN A 586 -0.59 10.32 12.24
C ASN A 586 -1.05 10.21 13.70
N SER A 587 -2.14 9.47 13.96
CA SER A 587 -2.76 9.42 15.28
C SER A 587 -3.60 8.15 15.50
N MET A 588 -3.75 7.74 16.75
CA MET A 588 -4.64 6.66 17.18
C MET A 588 -5.32 6.99 18.53
N ARG A 589 -6.64 6.77 18.63
CA ARG A 589 -7.37 6.85 19.90
C ARG A 589 -7.49 5.46 20.52
N LEU A 590 -6.98 5.34 21.74
CA LEU A 590 -6.97 4.13 22.55
C LEU A 590 -8.00 4.23 23.66
N SER A 591 -8.67 3.12 23.96
CA SER A 591 -9.57 3.01 25.12
C SER A 591 -9.51 1.62 25.75
N TRP A 592 -9.69 1.54 27.06
CA TRP A 592 -9.65 0.30 27.83
C TRP A 592 -10.70 0.29 28.94
N LYS A 593 -10.83 -0.85 29.63
CA LYS A 593 -11.58 -0.95 30.89
C LYS A 593 -10.64 -0.61 32.04
N ALA A 594 -11.07 0.34 32.88
CA ALA A 594 -10.34 0.79 34.05
C ALA A 594 -10.03 -0.38 35.03
N ALA A 595 -8.84 -0.35 35.62
CA ALA A 595 -8.39 -1.34 36.58
C ALA A 595 -8.80 -0.93 38.02
N PRO A 596 -9.40 -1.83 38.84
CA PRO A 596 -9.86 -1.46 40.18
C PRO A 596 -8.72 -0.96 41.07
N GLY A 597 -8.87 0.27 41.60
CA GLY A 597 -7.91 0.91 42.51
C GLY A 597 -6.68 1.54 41.84
N ALA A 598 -6.59 1.57 40.51
CA ALA A 598 -5.53 2.29 39.81
C ALA A 598 -5.71 3.81 39.94
N THR A 599 -4.63 4.56 40.14
CA THR A 599 -4.65 6.01 40.34
C THR A 599 -4.40 6.81 39.05
N GLN A 600 -3.68 6.20 38.10
CA GLN A 600 -3.38 6.73 36.77
C GLN A 600 -2.97 5.56 35.85
N TYR A 601 -2.82 5.81 34.56
CA TYR A 601 -2.29 4.88 33.58
C TYR A 601 -1.04 5.47 32.92
N LEU A 602 -0.06 4.61 32.64
CA LEU A 602 1.11 4.94 31.84
C LEU A 602 0.98 4.22 30.49
N VAL A 603 0.96 4.99 29.41
CA VAL A 603 0.91 4.50 28.03
C VAL A 603 2.30 4.65 27.44
N LEU A 604 2.91 3.52 27.04
CA LEU A 604 4.16 3.47 26.30
C LEU A 604 3.86 3.11 24.86
N CYS A 605 4.09 4.03 23.92
CA CYS A 605 3.89 3.82 22.50
C CYS A 605 5.25 3.84 21.79
N SER A 606 5.72 2.68 21.33
CA SER A 606 6.95 2.56 20.56
C SER A 606 6.65 2.19 19.13
N ALA A 607 7.18 2.96 18.17
CA ALA A 607 7.29 2.49 16.79
C ALA A 607 8.13 1.20 16.74
N ALA A 608 7.98 0.40 15.69
CA ALA A 608 8.85 -0.72 15.35
C ALA A 608 9.58 -0.44 14.02
N PRO A 609 10.61 0.45 14.00
CA PRO A 609 11.19 0.93 12.75
C PRO A 609 12.29 0.00 12.23
N ASP A 610 12.51 0.05 10.91
CA ASP A 610 13.59 -0.66 10.23
C ASP A 610 14.95 0.05 10.44
N GLY A 611 15.44 0.02 11.69
CA GLY A 611 16.78 0.49 12.08
C GLY A 611 16.92 1.94 12.54
N ALA A 612 15.85 2.74 12.58
CA ALA A 612 15.84 4.06 13.22
C ALA A 612 15.81 3.96 14.77
N GLU A 613 16.06 5.07 15.49
CA GLU A 613 16.14 5.07 16.96
C GLU A 613 14.81 4.66 17.63
N ASP A 614 14.89 4.00 18.80
CA ASP A 614 13.75 3.66 19.68
C ASP A 614 12.97 4.93 20.12
N TYR A 615 12.08 5.47 19.28
CA TYR A 615 11.12 6.49 19.69
C TYR A 615 10.00 5.82 20.48
N THR A 616 10.15 5.85 21.81
CA THR A 616 9.10 5.45 22.76
C THR A 616 8.48 6.72 23.34
N MET A 617 7.24 7.00 22.97
CA MET A 617 6.43 8.05 23.57
C MET A 617 5.85 7.55 24.90
N GLU A 618 6.01 8.35 25.95
CA GLU A 618 5.51 8.06 27.31
C GLU A 618 4.39 9.05 27.65
N VAL A 619 3.14 8.59 27.78
CA VAL A 619 1.99 9.44 28.12
C VAL A 619 1.35 8.96 29.42
N LYS A 620 1.13 9.87 30.38
CA LYS A 620 0.41 9.58 31.63
C LYS A 620 -1.00 10.15 31.56
N VAL A 621 -2.02 9.32 31.83
CA VAL A 621 -3.44 9.72 31.79
C VAL A 621 -4.19 9.24 33.03
N ALA A 622 -5.16 10.03 33.49
CA ALA A 622 -6.03 9.65 34.62
C ALA A 622 -7.25 8.81 34.18
N GLN A 623 -7.75 9.05 32.96
CA GLN A 623 -8.91 8.36 32.40
C GLN A 623 -8.49 7.10 31.62
N PRO A 624 -9.38 6.11 31.39
CA PRO A 624 -9.05 4.87 30.70
C PRO A 624 -9.08 5.01 29.16
N GLU A 625 -8.64 6.16 28.66
CA GLU A 625 -8.54 6.49 27.23
C GLU A 625 -7.43 7.51 26.99
N VAL A 626 -6.90 7.54 25.76
CA VAL A 626 -5.94 8.55 25.29
C VAL A 626 -6.03 8.71 23.77
N LEU A 627 -5.79 9.92 23.27
CA LEU A 627 -5.42 10.15 21.86
C LEU A 627 -3.90 10.25 21.79
N LEU A 628 -3.27 9.42 20.96
CA LEU A 628 -1.86 9.53 20.61
C LEU A 628 -1.76 10.21 19.25
N ASP A 629 -0.97 11.27 19.15
CA ASP A 629 -0.73 12.08 17.95
C ASP A 629 0.76 12.16 17.60
N GLY A 630 1.10 12.85 16.51
CA GLY A 630 2.49 13.00 16.04
C GLY A 630 3.13 11.69 15.56
N LEU A 631 2.34 10.68 15.22
CA LEU A 631 2.82 9.39 14.73
C LEU A 631 3.22 9.48 13.25
N SER A 632 4.14 8.61 12.82
CA SER A 632 4.53 8.49 11.41
C SER A 632 3.52 7.62 10.65
N PRO A 633 3.24 7.89 9.37
CA PRO A 633 2.34 7.08 8.53
C PRO A 633 2.93 5.71 8.18
N SER A 634 2.06 4.77 7.79
CA SER A 634 2.42 3.39 7.38
C SER A 634 3.31 2.62 8.37
N THR A 635 3.31 3.00 9.66
CA THR A 635 4.29 2.55 10.66
C THR A 635 3.63 1.69 11.72
N GLU A 636 4.19 0.50 11.98
CA GLU A 636 3.72 -0.36 13.07
C GLU A 636 4.14 0.25 14.43
N TYR A 637 3.17 0.42 15.31
CA TYR A 637 3.34 0.84 16.70
C TYR A 637 2.92 -0.28 17.65
N SER A 638 3.82 -0.65 18.55
CA SER A 638 3.51 -1.47 19.72
C SER A 638 3.16 -0.52 20.88
N VAL A 639 1.93 -0.60 21.38
CA VAL A 639 1.48 0.19 22.53
C VAL A 639 1.23 -0.70 23.73
N ALA A 640 1.74 -0.29 24.89
CA ALA A 640 1.56 -0.95 26.18
C ALA A 640 0.98 0.01 27.21
N VAL A 641 -0.17 -0.33 27.81
CA VAL A 641 -0.86 0.45 28.83
C VAL A 641 -0.73 -0.24 30.19
N TYR A 642 -0.10 0.44 31.14
CA TYR A 642 0.12 -0.01 32.51
C TYR A 642 -0.88 0.70 33.45
N ALA A 643 -1.47 -0.02 34.39
CA ALA A 643 -2.22 0.58 35.50
C ALA A 643 -1.25 0.88 36.66
N MET A 644 -1.25 2.12 37.14
CA MET A 644 -0.37 2.57 38.22
C MET A 644 -1.10 2.59 39.56
N TYR A 645 -0.41 2.17 40.62
CA TYR A 645 -0.92 1.99 41.97
C TYR A 645 -0.06 2.76 42.99
N GLY A 646 0.09 4.06 42.75
CA GLY A 646 1.20 4.87 43.26
C GLY A 646 2.39 4.77 42.31
N GLU A 647 3.58 4.48 42.85
CA GLU A 647 4.80 4.22 42.07
C GLU A 647 4.79 2.82 41.40
N ASP A 648 4.03 1.85 41.94
CA ASP A 648 3.99 0.49 41.39
C ASP A 648 3.18 0.43 40.09
N ALA A 649 3.69 -0.29 39.08
CA ALA A 649 2.99 -0.57 37.82
C ALA A 649 2.43 -2.01 37.78
N SER A 650 1.28 -2.21 37.15
CA SER A 650 0.75 -3.53 36.80
C SER A 650 1.49 -4.19 35.65
N ASP A 651 1.16 -5.46 35.36
CA ASP A 651 1.38 -6.00 34.02
C ASP A 651 0.65 -5.13 32.97
N PRO A 652 1.21 -4.91 31.78
CA PRO A 652 0.57 -4.08 30.75
C PRO A 652 -0.52 -4.83 29.98
N ALA A 653 -1.53 -4.09 29.52
CA ALA A 653 -2.29 -4.47 28.34
C ALA A 653 -1.56 -3.97 27.09
N SER A 654 -1.29 -4.85 26.11
CA SER A 654 -0.54 -4.49 24.90
C SER A 654 -1.36 -4.73 23.62
N ILE A 655 -1.17 -3.87 22.63
CA ILE A 655 -1.71 -3.99 21.27
C ILE A 655 -0.65 -3.57 20.25
N GLN A 656 -0.69 -4.13 19.03
CA GLN A 656 0.14 -3.70 17.90
C GLN A 656 -0.79 -3.21 16.79
N GLU A 657 -0.53 -2.02 16.27
CA GLU A 657 -1.39 -1.33 15.29
C GLU A 657 -0.52 -0.55 14.31
N THR A 658 -0.90 -0.56 13.04
CA THR A 658 -0.16 0.15 11.98
C THR A 658 -0.93 1.40 11.57
N THR A 659 -0.31 2.57 11.67
CA THR A 659 -0.89 3.82 11.17
C THR A 659 -1.20 3.72 9.68
N LEU A 660 -2.27 4.40 9.26
CA LEU A 660 -2.69 4.35 7.86
C LEU A 660 -1.64 5.01 6.94
N PRO A 661 -1.58 4.62 5.66
CA PRO A 661 -0.80 5.35 4.67
C PRO A 661 -1.39 6.75 4.44
N LEU A 662 -0.52 7.70 4.05
CA LEU A 662 -0.94 9.02 3.58
C LEU A 662 -1.89 8.85 2.39
N SER A 663 -3.11 9.37 2.54
CA SER A 663 -4.21 9.03 1.63
C SER A 663 -4.08 9.75 0.29
N PRO A 664 -4.13 9.04 -0.85
CA PRO A 664 -4.10 9.66 -2.18
C PRO A 664 -5.39 10.47 -2.45
N PRO A 665 -5.38 11.40 -3.43
CA PRO A 665 -6.61 11.99 -3.95
C PRO A 665 -7.57 10.91 -4.45
N ARG A 666 -8.88 11.18 -4.37
CA ARG A 666 -9.94 10.29 -4.82
C ARG A 666 -10.55 10.78 -6.14
N TYR A 667 -11.26 9.89 -6.83
CA TYR A 667 -12.06 10.21 -8.02
C TYR A 667 -11.32 11.02 -9.10
N LEU A 668 -10.10 10.61 -9.45
CA LEU A 668 -9.33 11.21 -10.54
C LEU A 668 -10.15 11.14 -11.85
N SER A 669 -10.40 12.30 -12.45
CA SER A 669 -11.27 12.47 -13.61
C SER A 669 -10.71 13.53 -14.57
N PHE A 670 -11.10 13.41 -15.85
CA PHE A 670 -10.61 14.25 -16.94
C PHE A 670 -11.77 14.94 -17.65
N SER A 671 -11.68 16.26 -17.80
CA SER A 671 -12.68 17.11 -18.47
C SER A 671 -11.99 18.22 -19.29
N GLU A 672 -12.75 19.04 -20.02
CA GLU A 672 -12.21 20.12 -20.88
C GLU A 672 -11.05 19.65 -21.81
N LEU A 673 -11.16 18.43 -22.30
CA LEU A 673 -10.16 17.79 -23.15
C LEU A 673 -10.11 18.48 -24.51
N SER A 674 -8.96 19.05 -24.85
CA SER A 674 -8.69 19.64 -26.16
C SER A 674 -7.55 18.91 -26.86
N HIS A 675 -7.04 19.48 -27.96
CA HIS A 675 -5.83 19.00 -28.62
C HIS A 675 -4.54 19.43 -27.90
N ALA A 676 -4.59 20.43 -27.02
CA ALA A 676 -3.42 20.99 -26.34
C ALA A 676 -3.61 21.20 -24.81
N SER A 677 -4.69 20.69 -24.23
CA SER A 677 -5.00 20.81 -22.80
C SER A 677 -5.93 19.72 -22.28
N VAL A 678 -5.91 19.52 -20.96
CA VAL A 678 -6.94 18.76 -20.22
C VAL A 678 -7.14 19.36 -18.82
N ARG A 679 -8.37 19.42 -18.32
CA ARG A 679 -8.65 19.63 -16.89
C ARG A 679 -8.57 18.29 -16.18
N VAL A 680 -7.63 18.19 -15.24
CA VAL A 680 -7.51 17.07 -14.30
C VAL A 680 -8.26 17.46 -13.03
N SER A 681 -9.17 16.63 -12.54
CA SER A 681 -9.98 16.90 -11.36
C SER A 681 -9.95 15.72 -10.38
N TRP A 682 -10.06 15.99 -9.08
CA TRP A 682 -9.98 15.01 -8.00
C TRP A 682 -10.67 15.54 -6.73
N GLU A 683 -10.92 14.65 -5.78
CA GLU A 683 -11.34 14.98 -4.42
C GLU A 683 -10.16 14.83 -3.45
N ALA A 684 -9.94 15.82 -2.56
CA ALA A 684 -8.94 15.73 -1.51
C ALA A 684 -9.38 14.76 -0.41
N ALA A 685 -8.56 13.75 -0.09
CA ALA A 685 -8.94 12.71 0.88
C ALA A 685 -8.94 13.17 2.36
N SER A 686 -8.44 14.36 2.65
CA SER A 686 -8.42 14.98 3.98
C SER A 686 -8.24 16.50 3.87
N GLN A 687 -8.73 17.24 4.87
CA GLN A 687 -8.45 18.67 5.02
C GLN A 687 -7.00 18.96 5.48
N ALA A 688 -6.23 17.92 5.82
CA ALA A 688 -4.81 18.04 6.20
C ALA A 688 -3.84 18.12 4.99
N VAL A 689 -4.34 18.04 3.75
CA VAL A 689 -3.51 18.19 2.55
C VAL A 689 -3.06 19.66 2.41
N LYS A 690 -1.74 19.88 2.26
CA LYS A 690 -1.15 21.20 2.03
C LYS A 690 -1.07 21.57 0.57
N ALA A 691 -0.71 20.62 -0.28
CA ALA A 691 -0.60 20.78 -1.73
C ALA A 691 -1.04 19.51 -2.45
N HIS A 692 -1.49 19.66 -3.69
CA HIS A 692 -1.57 18.57 -4.66
C HIS A 692 -0.54 18.82 -5.76
N HIS A 693 0.08 17.74 -6.24
CA HIS A 693 1.22 17.82 -7.13
C HIS A 693 0.99 16.89 -8.31
N VAL A 694 0.62 17.49 -9.44
CA VAL A 694 0.18 16.81 -10.67
C VAL A 694 1.36 16.67 -11.62
N THR A 695 1.84 15.45 -11.83
CA THR A 695 2.79 15.17 -12.93
C THR A 695 2.08 14.62 -14.15
N TYR A 696 2.66 14.83 -15.33
CA TYR A 696 2.19 14.25 -16.58
C TYR A 696 3.35 13.86 -17.50
N GLU A 697 3.19 12.75 -18.22
CA GLU A 697 4.17 12.21 -19.16
C GLU A 697 3.48 11.65 -20.41
N ALA A 698 3.86 12.15 -21.58
CA ALA A 698 3.45 11.57 -22.86
C ALA A 698 4.05 10.16 -23.02
N SER A 699 3.31 9.21 -23.60
CA SER A 699 3.77 7.81 -23.78
C SER A 699 5.00 7.64 -24.69
N GLY A 700 5.49 8.72 -25.32
CA GLY A 700 6.75 8.78 -26.06
C GLY A 700 7.87 9.57 -25.36
N GLY A 701 7.70 9.99 -24.09
CA GLY A 701 8.69 10.70 -23.27
C GLY A 701 9.04 12.14 -23.69
N SER A 702 8.56 12.63 -24.84
CA SER A 702 8.96 13.92 -25.41
C SER A 702 8.26 15.15 -24.83
N ASN A 703 7.18 14.96 -24.08
CA ASN A 703 6.42 16.03 -23.43
C ASN A 703 6.03 15.57 -22.03
N THR A 704 6.73 16.09 -21.03
CA THR A 704 6.55 15.83 -19.60
C THR A 704 6.40 17.16 -18.86
N GLY A 705 5.79 17.13 -17.68
CA GLY A 705 5.67 18.31 -16.84
C GLY A 705 5.03 18.06 -15.49
N GLU A 706 4.98 19.12 -14.70
CA GLU A 706 4.73 19.09 -13.26
C GLU A 706 4.02 20.38 -12.84
N VAL A 707 2.96 20.27 -12.04
CA VAL A 707 2.15 21.39 -11.57
C VAL A 707 1.77 21.17 -10.11
N GLU A 708 2.33 21.99 -9.22
CA GLU A 708 1.88 22.09 -7.83
C GLU A 708 0.68 23.05 -7.73
N VAL A 709 -0.32 22.67 -6.93
CA VAL A 709 -1.49 23.51 -6.59
C VAL A 709 -1.81 23.39 -5.10
N PRO A 710 -2.45 24.39 -4.47
CA PRO A 710 -2.84 24.32 -3.05
C PRO A 710 -3.73 23.12 -2.73
N GLY A 711 -3.66 22.60 -1.50
CA GLY A 711 -4.46 21.45 -1.04
C GLY A 711 -5.98 21.69 -1.01
N THR A 712 -6.43 22.94 -1.19
CA THR A 712 -7.83 23.31 -1.39
C THR A 712 -8.30 23.21 -2.84
N ALA A 713 -7.39 22.98 -3.81
CA ALA A 713 -7.73 22.88 -5.22
C ALA A 713 -8.16 21.44 -5.59
N THR A 714 -9.35 21.33 -6.18
CA THR A 714 -9.94 20.08 -6.67
C THR A 714 -9.75 19.86 -8.18
N SER A 715 -9.14 20.81 -8.90
CA SER A 715 -8.74 20.61 -10.30
C SER A 715 -7.58 21.52 -10.71
N THR A 716 -6.88 21.13 -11.78
CA THR A 716 -5.94 22.00 -12.52
C THR A 716 -6.08 21.76 -14.03
N VAL A 717 -5.59 22.70 -14.85
CA VAL A 717 -5.61 22.60 -16.31
C VAL A 717 -4.18 22.46 -16.84
N LEU A 718 -3.83 21.26 -17.29
CA LEU A 718 -2.53 20.96 -17.87
C LEU A 718 -2.46 21.49 -19.30
N ARG A 719 -1.42 22.27 -19.61
CA ARG A 719 -1.13 22.89 -20.93
C ARG A 719 0.29 23.47 -20.94
N PRO A 720 0.97 23.55 -22.11
CA PRO A 720 0.56 23.03 -23.41
C PRO A 720 0.87 21.53 -23.56
N LEU A 721 -0.10 20.77 -24.05
CA LEU A 721 0.07 19.37 -24.44
C LEU A 721 0.21 19.25 -25.97
N SER A 722 0.76 18.13 -26.42
CA SER A 722 0.84 17.74 -27.83
C SER A 722 -0.45 17.05 -28.25
N SER A 723 -0.90 17.23 -29.50
CA SER A 723 -2.16 16.66 -29.98
C SER A 723 -2.07 15.17 -30.33
N LEU A 724 -3.22 14.48 -30.34
CA LEU A 724 -3.35 13.04 -30.59
C LEU A 724 -2.40 12.16 -29.74
N THR A 725 -1.98 12.66 -28.58
CA THR A 725 -0.91 12.08 -27.75
C THR A 725 -1.51 11.53 -26.47
N GLN A 726 -1.15 10.28 -26.13
CA GLN A 726 -1.53 9.68 -24.86
C GLN A 726 -0.60 10.16 -23.75
N TYR A 727 -1.19 10.58 -22.64
CA TYR A 727 -0.51 11.00 -21.41
C TYR A 727 -0.87 10.07 -20.25
N PHE A 728 0.13 9.75 -19.45
CA PHE A 728 -0.04 9.25 -18.08
C PHE A 728 0.03 10.44 -17.13
N ILE A 729 -0.94 10.55 -16.21
CA ILE A 729 -1.07 11.66 -15.27
C ILE A 729 -1.06 11.10 -13.84
N SER A 730 -0.33 11.73 -12.92
CA SER A 730 -0.18 11.28 -11.53
C SER A 730 -0.56 12.35 -10.49
N VAL A 731 -1.59 12.00 -9.72
CA VAL A 731 -2.24 12.60 -8.54
C VAL A 731 -1.57 12.36 -7.17
N ARG A 732 -0.47 13.03 -6.76
CA ARG A 732 0.00 12.95 -5.34
C ARG A 732 -0.49 14.12 -4.48
N SER A 733 -0.71 13.88 -3.20
CA SER A 733 -1.05 14.89 -2.18
C SER A 733 0.09 15.00 -1.17
N THR A 734 0.49 16.22 -0.82
CA THR A 734 1.54 16.49 0.16
C THR A 734 0.91 16.90 1.50
N TYR A 735 1.33 16.22 2.56
CA TYR A 735 0.95 16.42 3.96
C TYR A 735 2.17 16.94 4.76
N ASP A 736 2.03 17.18 6.07
CA ASP A 736 3.18 17.54 6.93
C ASP A 736 4.19 16.40 7.07
N GLU A 737 3.71 15.15 6.99
CA GLU A 737 4.50 13.93 7.14
C GLU A 737 5.13 13.45 5.82
N GLY A 738 4.84 14.10 4.69
CA GLY A 738 5.37 13.78 3.36
C GLY A 738 4.29 13.60 2.28
N ASP A 739 4.63 12.91 1.20
CA ASP A 739 3.73 12.67 0.06
C ASP A 739 2.90 11.39 0.20
N SER A 740 1.65 11.44 -0.27
CA SER A 740 0.85 10.26 -0.57
C SER A 740 1.42 9.47 -1.75
N PHE A 741 1.02 8.21 -1.85
CA PHE A 741 1.06 7.50 -3.13
C PHE A 741 0.28 8.30 -4.20
N PRO A 742 0.68 8.25 -5.48
CA PRO A 742 -0.07 8.91 -6.55
C PRO A 742 -1.29 8.08 -6.98
N ILE A 743 -2.45 8.71 -7.18
CA ILE A 743 -3.51 8.15 -8.01
C ILE A 743 -3.16 8.41 -9.48
N THR A 744 -3.19 7.39 -10.34
CA THR A 744 -2.82 7.51 -11.76
C THR A 744 -4.01 7.35 -12.68
N GLY A 745 -3.96 8.01 -13.83
CA GLY A 745 -4.93 7.86 -14.91
C GLY A 745 -4.29 8.19 -16.25
N ASN A 746 -4.87 7.68 -17.33
CA ASN A 746 -4.41 7.96 -18.69
C ASN A 746 -5.47 8.74 -19.47
N VAL A 747 -5.02 9.63 -20.35
CA VAL A 747 -5.89 10.42 -21.23
C VAL A 747 -5.17 10.68 -22.55
N THR A 748 -5.91 10.67 -23.66
CA THR A 748 -5.36 10.98 -24.99
C THR A 748 -5.91 12.32 -25.45
N THR A 749 -5.04 13.27 -25.77
CA THR A 749 -5.46 14.58 -26.31
C THR A 749 -6.17 14.43 -27.65
N LEU A 750 -7.07 15.36 -27.96
CA LEU A 750 -7.78 15.34 -29.23
C LEU A 750 -6.84 15.64 -30.40
N LYS A 751 -7.31 15.35 -31.62
CA LYS A 751 -6.67 15.82 -32.86
C LYS A 751 -6.88 17.34 -33.01
N VAL A 752 -5.85 18.04 -33.48
CA VAL A 752 -5.91 19.47 -33.83
C VAL A 752 -7.12 19.82 -34.72
N PRO A 753 -7.95 20.82 -34.35
CA PRO A 753 -9.19 21.10 -35.05
C PRO A 753 -8.97 21.74 -36.42
N PRO A 754 -9.81 21.40 -37.43
CA PRO A 754 -9.80 22.07 -38.72
C PRO A 754 -10.41 23.49 -38.66
N PRO A 755 -10.08 24.39 -39.59
CA PRO A 755 -10.73 25.69 -39.72
C PRO A 755 -12.25 25.54 -39.92
N ARG A 756 -13.07 26.40 -39.28
CA ARG A 756 -14.54 26.32 -39.36
C ARG A 756 -15.13 27.48 -40.16
N ALA A 757 -16.44 27.40 -40.41
CA ALA A 757 -17.24 28.47 -41.03
C ALA A 757 -16.63 29.11 -42.30
N LEU A 758 -16.00 28.30 -43.18
CA LEU A 758 -15.36 28.77 -44.40
C LEU A 758 -16.38 29.40 -45.36
N LYS A 759 -16.32 30.72 -45.47
CA LYS A 759 -17.12 31.56 -46.37
C LYS A 759 -16.28 31.97 -47.57
N VAL A 760 -16.92 31.95 -48.74
CA VAL A 760 -16.35 32.40 -50.01
C VAL A 760 -17.15 33.61 -50.48
N THR A 761 -16.46 34.69 -50.84
CA THR A 761 -17.06 35.94 -51.34
C THR A 761 -16.33 36.38 -52.60
N GLU A 762 -17.06 36.62 -53.68
CA GLU A 762 -16.47 37.00 -54.96
C GLU A 762 -16.18 38.51 -55.02
N LEU A 763 -14.99 38.85 -55.52
CA LEU A 763 -14.50 40.23 -55.63
C LEU A 763 -14.43 40.65 -57.11
N SER A 764 -14.44 41.97 -57.32
CA SER A 764 -14.17 42.57 -58.63
C SER A 764 -12.78 42.17 -59.15
N GLY A 765 -12.70 41.76 -60.42
CA GLY A 765 -11.43 41.41 -61.06
C GLY A 765 -10.98 39.96 -60.79
N ASN A 766 -11.86 38.98 -61.06
CA ASN A 766 -11.50 37.56 -61.13
C ASN A 766 -10.78 37.02 -59.86
N SER A 767 -11.27 37.39 -58.68
CA SER A 767 -10.70 36.94 -57.40
C SER A 767 -11.76 36.57 -56.38
N LEU A 768 -11.43 35.63 -55.48
CA LEU A 768 -12.29 35.20 -54.37
C LEU A 768 -11.64 35.57 -53.05
N ARG A 769 -12.38 36.25 -52.17
CA ARG A 769 -12.01 36.39 -50.75
C ARG A 769 -12.57 35.21 -49.97
N LEU A 770 -11.66 34.49 -49.33
CA LEU A 770 -11.95 33.49 -48.31
C LEU A 770 -11.97 34.14 -46.93
N GLN A 771 -12.87 33.68 -46.07
CA GLN A 771 -12.91 34.01 -44.65
C GLN A 771 -13.27 32.74 -43.86
N TRP A 772 -12.61 32.49 -42.75
CA TRP A 772 -12.87 31.31 -41.90
C TRP A 772 -12.82 31.68 -40.43
N GLU A 773 -13.23 30.74 -39.58
CA GLU A 773 -13.19 30.83 -38.13
C GLU A 773 -12.05 29.98 -37.56
N ALA A 774 -11.23 30.61 -36.73
CA ALA A 774 -10.06 30.02 -36.11
C ALA A 774 -10.40 29.58 -34.67
N VAL A 775 -10.91 28.35 -34.53
CA VAL A 775 -11.34 27.77 -33.23
C VAL A 775 -10.23 27.79 -32.17
N ALA A 776 -8.98 27.77 -32.60
CA ALA A 776 -7.79 27.84 -31.76
C ALA A 776 -6.76 28.83 -32.35
N ALA A 777 -7.16 30.12 -32.45
CA ALA A 777 -6.35 31.16 -33.10
C ALA A 777 -4.98 31.45 -32.44
N SER A 778 -4.72 30.95 -31.24
CA SER A 778 -3.51 31.21 -30.45
C SER A 778 -2.34 30.25 -30.70
N ASP A 779 -2.58 29.09 -31.30
CA ASP A 779 -1.58 28.02 -31.50
C ASP A 779 -1.52 27.44 -32.93
N VAL A 780 -2.39 27.88 -33.84
CA VAL A 780 -2.12 27.76 -35.29
C VAL A 780 -0.93 28.65 -35.67
N VAL A 781 0.00 28.09 -36.46
CA VAL A 781 1.19 28.78 -36.99
C VAL A 781 0.96 29.22 -38.44
N VAL A 782 0.40 28.32 -39.27
CA VAL A 782 0.15 28.56 -40.72
C VAL A 782 -1.17 27.90 -41.14
N TYR A 783 -1.99 28.61 -41.92
CA TYR A 783 -3.01 28.02 -42.78
C TYR A 783 -2.43 27.79 -44.18
N GLN A 784 -2.57 26.58 -44.71
CA GLN A 784 -2.23 26.26 -46.10
C GLN A 784 -3.53 26.16 -46.90
N ILE A 785 -3.62 26.95 -47.97
CA ILE A 785 -4.78 27.01 -48.87
C ILE A 785 -4.36 26.48 -50.24
N LYS A 786 -5.18 25.62 -50.83
CA LYS A 786 -4.92 24.95 -52.11
C LYS A 786 -6.18 24.97 -52.98
N TRP A 787 -6.09 25.44 -54.21
CA TRP A 787 -7.23 25.49 -55.13
C TRP A 787 -6.88 25.00 -56.54
N SER A 788 -7.80 24.30 -57.17
CA SER A 788 -7.71 23.85 -58.56
C SER A 788 -9.06 23.90 -59.24
N THR A 789 -9.06 24.00 -60.57
CA THR A 789 -10.25 23.75 -61.38
C THR A 789 -10.64 22.27 -61.30
N ALA A 790 -11.93 21.97 -61.47
CA ALA A 790 -12.43 20.59 -61.49
C ALA A 790 -11.85 19.74 -62.64
N ALA A 791 -11.33 20.39 -63.69
CA ALA A 791 -10.71 19.76 -64.85
C ALA A 791 -9.28 19.22 -64.63
N GLY A 792 -8.68 19.46 -63.45
CA GLY A 792 -7.39 18.86 -63.08
C GLY A 792 -6.14 19.64 -63.50
N GLU A 793 -6.25 20.96 -63.70
CA GLU A 793 -5.05 21.82 -63.83
C GLU A 793 -4.17 21.75 -62.57
N LYS A 794 -2.89 22.14 -62.70
CA LYS A 794 -1.96 22.19 -61.55
C LYS A 794 -2.56 23.05 -60.43
N PRO A 795 -2.73 22.50 -59.21
CA PRO A 795 -3.31 23.24 -58.10
C PRO A 795 -2.38 24.37 -57.67
N GLN A 796 -2.97 25.55 -57.45
CA GLN A 796 -2.29 26.70 -56.87
C GLN A 796 -2.32 26.59 -55.34
N GLU A 797 -1.28 27.08 -54.66
CA GLU A 797 -1.14 27.03 -53.20
C GLU A 797 -0.74 28.40 -52.63
N LEU A 798 -1.19 28.66 -51.40
CA LEU A 798 -0.95 29.91 -50.66
C LEU A 798 -0.84 29.61 -49.17
N SER A 799 0.27 30.04 -48.56
CA SER A 799 0.49 29.97 -47.11
C SER A 799 0.10 31.29 -46.45
N ILE A 800 -0.68 31.23 -45.37
CA ILE A 800 -1.19 32.38 -44.61
C ILE A 800 -0.80 32.22 -43.14
N ALA A 801 -0.37 33.29 -42.47
CA ALA A 801 -0.01 33.24 -41.06
C ALA A 801 -1.22 32.91 -40.16
N GLY A 802 -0.99 32.12 -39.10
CA GLY A 802 -2.06 31.57 -38.24
C GLY A 802 -2.93 32.60 -37.51
N ASN A 803 -2.45 33.84 -37.38
CA ASN A 803 -3.18 34.98 -36.83
C ASN A 803 -4.11 35.69 -37.83
N VAL A 804 -4.16 35.25 -39.09
CA VAL A 804 -4.98 35.85 -40.16
C VAL A 804 -6.09 34.88 -40.56
N ALA A 805 -7.34 35.36 -40.53
CA ALA A 805 -8.56 34.57 -40.77
C ALA A 805 -9.20 34.81 -42.17
N THR A 806 -8.46 35.45 -43.09
CA THR A 806 -8.92 35.81 -44.43
C THR A 806 -7.80 35.68 -45.47
N ALA A 807 -8.14 35.28 -46.70
CA ALA A 807 -7.22 35.27 -47.84
C ALA A 807 -7.92 35.80 -49.10
N ILE A 808 -7.15 36.21 -50.10
CA ILE A 808 -7.64 36.55 -51.43
C ILE A 808 -6.94 35.63 -52.44
N LEU A 809 -7.74 34.91 -53.24
CA LEU A 809 -7.28 34.06 -54.33
C LEU A 809 -7.34 34.86 -55.65
N PRO A 810 -6.21 35.21 -56.28
CA PRO A 810 -6.19 35.97 -57.53
C PRO A 810 -6.27 35.06 -58.77
N GLY A 811 -6.52 35.66 -59.94
CA GLY A 811 -6.25 35.03 -61.24
C GLY A 811 -7.21 33.90 -61.65
N LEU A 812 -8.43 33.91 -61.14
CA LEU A 812 -9.40 32.84 -61.38
C LEU A 812 -10.13 32.98 -62.72
N GLN A 813 -10.47 31.87 -63.35
CA GLN A 813 -11.33 31.83 -64.54
C GLN A 813 -12.79 32.09 -64.15
N LYS A 814 -13.61 32.63 -65.06
CA LYS A 814 -15.05 32.86 -64.86
C LYS A 814 -15.84 31.63 -65.29
N ASN A 815 -16.99 31.36 -64.66
CA ASN A 815 -17.85 30.19 -64.92
C ASN A 815 -17.18 28.84 -64.62
N THR A 816 -16.13 28.81 -63.80
CA THR A 816 -15.30 27.63 -63.58
C THR A 816 -15.50 27.10 -62.16
N ASP A 817 -15.71 25.80 -62.04
CA ASP A 817 -15.83 25.12 -60.75
C ASP A 817 -14.43 24.94 -60.12
N TYR A 818 -14.18 25.65 -59.02
CA TYR A 818 -12.97 25.51 -58.23
C TYR A 818 -13.21 24.65 -56.99
N LYS A 819 -12.35 23.65 -56.77
CA LYS A 819 -12.24 22.97 -55.47
C LYS A 819 -11.19 23.71 -54.65
N ILE A 820 -11.65 24.42 -53.63
CA ILE A 820 -10.81 25.18 -52.68
C ILE A 820 -10.68 24.34 -51.41
N SER A 821 -9.46 24.17 -50.91
CA SER A 821 -9.13 23.32 -49.76
C SER A 821 -8.24 24.08 -48.79
N ILE A 822 -8.53 24.01 -47.48
CA ILE A 822 -7.75 24.67 -46.43
C ILE A 822 -7.45 23.69 -45.28
N TRP A 823 -6.25 23.77 -44.71
CA TRP A 823 -5.88 23.10 -43.46
C TRP A 823 -4.93 23.99 -42.63
N ALA A 824 -4.79 23.68 -41.34
CA ALA A 824 -3.91 24.41 -40.43
C ALA A 824 -2.77 23.53 -39.92
N TYR A 825 -1.61 24.15 -39.68
CA TYR A 825 -0.48 23.59 -38.95
C TYR A 825 -0.35 24.27 -37.59
N TYR A 826 -0.16 23.48 -36.55
CA TYR A 826 -0.14 23.92 -35.15
C TYR A 826 1.28 23.95 -34.57
N LYS A 827 1.46 24.57 -33.40
CA LYS A 827 2.76 24.73 -32.71
C LYS A 827 3.43 23.41 -32.31
N ASP A 828 2.67 22.33 -32.16
CA ASP A 828 3.18 20.97 -31.94
C ASP A 828 3.61 20.27 -33.24
N GLY A 829 3.53 20.95 -34.38
CA GLY A 829 3.79 20.41 -35.71
C GLY A 829 2.62 19.65 -36.33
N ALA A 830 1.52 19.45 -35.61
CA ALA A 830 0.41 18.66 -36.10
C ALA A 830 -0.39 19.37 -37.21
N ARG A 831 -0.89 18.58 -38.15
CA ARG A 831 -1.72 19.03 -39.28
C ARG A 831 -3.18 18.67 -39.01
N SER A 832 -4.06 19.66 -39.06
CA SER A 832 -5.51 19.44 -38.98
C SER A 832 -6.10 18.91 -40.29
N ASP A 833 -7.33 18.39 -40.20
CA ASP A 833 -8.03 17.88 -41.38
C ASP A 833 -8.32 18.96 -42.42
N THR A 834 -8.38 18.53 -43.68
CA THR A 834 -8.53 19.45 -44.82
C THR A 834 -10.01 19.71 -45.10
N VAL A 835 -10.43 20.96 -44.92
CA VAL A 835 -11.78 21.42 -45.25
C VAL A 835 -11.80 21.83 -46.72
N SER A 836 -12.61 21.14 -47.52
CA SER A 836 -12.82 21.48 -48.94
C SER A 836 -14.19 22.10 -49.16
N ILE A 837 -14.25 23.17 -49.95
CA ILE A 837 -15.48 23.72 -50.52
C ILE A 837 -15.36 23.73 -52.06
N GLN A 838 -16.45 23.41 -52.74
CA GLN A 838 -16.57 23.64 -54.18
C GLN A 838 -17.29 24.97 -54.41
N HIS A 839 -16.73 25.82 -55.25
CA HIS A 839 -17.29 27.13 -55.57
C HIS A 839 -17.13 27.42 -57.07
N ARG A 840 -18.23 27.76 -57.72
CA ARG A 840 -18.25 28.19 -59.12
C ARG A 840 -18.13 29.72 -59.17
N THR A 841 -17.14 30.23 -59.88
CA THR A 841 -17.04 31.68 -60.13
C THR A 841 -18.19 32.14 -61.04
N ASN A 842 -18.82 33.28 -60.75
CA ASN A 842 -20.02 33.66 -61.47
C ASN A 842 -19.70 34.09 -62.91
N SER A 843 -20.38 33.48 -63.87
CA SER A 843 -20.58 34.11 -65.17
C SER A 843 -21.64 35.19 -65.06
N ARG A 844 -21.45 36.34 -65.70
CA ARG A 844 -22.55 37.29 -65.94
C ARG A 844 -23.40 36.75 -67.07
N SER A 845 -24.20 35.73 -66.77
CA SER A 845 -25.03 35.05 -67.75
C SER A 845 -25.95 36.06 -68.44
N PRO A 846 -26.01 36.08 -69.79
CA PRO A 846 -27.00 36.90 -70.48
C PRO A 846 -28.41 36.37 -70.15
N PRO A 847 -29.46 37.22 -70.28
CA PRO A 847 -30.83 36.73 -70.30
C PRO A 847 -30.99 35.61 -71.33
N THR A 848 -31.69 34.54 -70.96
CA THR A 848 -31.88 33.36 -71.81
C THR A 848 -33.31 33.28 -72.33
N ASN A 849 -33.56 32.45 -73.35
CA ASN A 849 -34.88 32.32 -73.99
C ASN A 849 -35.52 33.67 -74.35
N LEU A 850 -34.77 34.55 -75.05
CA LEU A 850 -35.32 35.80 -75.57
C LEU A 850 -36.25 35.50 -76.76
N PHE A 851 -37.55 35.78 -76.61
CA PHE A 851 -38.52 35.75 -77.71
C PHE A 851 -39.31 37.06 -77.74
N ILE A 852 -39.98 37.32 -78.87
CA ILE A 852 -40.66 38.59 -79.14
C ILE A 852 -41.99 38.31 -79.82
N ASP A 853 -43.08 38.63 -79.14
CA ASP A 853 -44.45 38.50 -79.63
C ASP A 853 -44.97 39.83 -80.17
N SER A 854 -45.90 39.76 -81.12
CA SER A 854 -46.56 40.92 -81.73
C SER A 854 -47.84 41.30 -80.98
N GLU A 855 -47.69 42.13 -79.95
CA GLU A 855 -48.80 42.56 -79.08
C GLU A 855 -49.81 43.47 -79.81
N SER A 856 -49.34 44.33 -80.72
CA SER A 856 -50.20 45.13 -81.58
C SER A 856 -49.48 45.53 -82.88
N PRO A 857 -50.16 46.23 -83.81
CA PRO A 857 -49.52 46.82 -84.97
C PRO A 857 -48.48 47.91 -84.65
N THR A 858 -48.43 48.44 -83.43
CA THR A 858 -47.47 49.47 -83.02
C THR A 858 -46.68 49.10 -81.76
N SER A 859 -46.70 47.82 -81.35
CA SER A 859 -45.95 47.33 -80.19
C SER A 859 -45.46 45.89 -80.34
N LEU A 860 -44.36 45.59 -79.65
CA LEU A 860 -43.75 44.27 -79.55
C LEU A 860 -43.55 43.91 -78.07
N GLN A 861 -44.04 42.75 -77.64
CA GLN A 861 -43.82 42.25 -76.29
C GLN A 861 -42.57 41.37 -76.27
N VAL A 862 -41.53 41.84 -75.59
CA VAL A 862 -40.23 41.17 -75.51
C VAL A 862 -40.20 40.37 -74.22
N HIS A 863 -39.92 39.07 -74.30
CA HIS A 863 -39.90 38.14 -73.16
C HIS A 863 -38.54 37.47 -73.01
N TRP A 864 -38.06 37.29 -71.78
CA TRP A 864 -36.82 36.57 -71.48
C TRP A 864 -36.91 35.83 -70.15
N LYS A 865 -36.12 34.76 -70.01
CA LYS A 865 -35.82 34.12 -68.72
C LYS A 865 -34.71 34.92 -68.02
N PRO A 866 -34.96 35.45 -66.80
CA PRO A 866 -33.94 36.09 -65.97
C PRO A 866 -32.69 35.21 -65.77
N PRO A 867 -31.47 35.78 -65.79
CA PRO A 867 -30.26 35.09 -65.36
C PRO A 867 -30.26 34.90 -63.83
N GLU A 868 -29.38 34.02 -63.33
CA GLU A 868 -29.27 33.76 -61.90
C GLU A 868 -28.54 34.92 -61.18
N GLY A 869 -29.02 35.26 -59.97
CA GLY A 869 -28.51 36.36 -59.16
C GLY A 869 -29.32 37.65 -59.23
N ARG A 870 -28.90 38.65 -58.45
CA ARG A 870 -29.67 39.90 -58.28
C ARG A 870 -29.35 40.91 -59.40
N VAL A 871 -30.20 40.94 -60.42
CA VAL A 871 -30.23 41.99 -61.44
C VAL A 871 -30.78 43.29 -60.82
N GLN A 872 -30.20 44.45 -61.18
CA GLN A 872 -30.74 45.77 -60.80
C GLN A 872 -31.81 46.22 -61.80
N HIS A 873 -31.47 46.16 -63.09
CA HIS A 873 -32.32 46.50 -64.22
C HIS A 873 -31.83 45.76 -65.48
N TYR A 874 -32.72 45.59 -66.45
CA TYR A 874 -32.35 45.16 -67.81
C TYR A 874 -32.26 46.38 -68.72
N LYS A 875 -31.34 46.33 -69.67
CA LYS A 875 -31.13 47.35 -70.69
C LYS A 875 -31.54 46.74 -72.02
N ILE A 876 -32.57 47.32 -72.65
CA ILE A 876 -33.18 46.83 -73.89
C ILE A 876 -32.95 47.87 -74.97
N THR A 877 -32.13 47.52 -75.96
CA THR A 877 -31.81 48.37 -77.11
C THR A 877 -32.47 47.80 -78.36
N TYR A 878 -33.17 48.62 -79.15
CA TYR A 878 -33.86 48.19 -80.36
C TYR A 878 -33.70 49.16 -81.53
N SER A 879 -33.75 48.62 -82.74
CA SER A 879 -33.73 49.37 -84.00
C SER A 879 -34.52 48.64 -85.09
N PRO A 880 -35.01 49.34 -86.13
CA PRO A 880 -35.47 48.68 -87.35
C PRO A 880 -34.37 47.80 -87.95
N VAL A 881 -34.76 46.73 -88.65
CA VAL A 881 -33.83 45.89 -89.43
C VAL A 881 -33.52 46.50 -90.81
N SER A 882 -34.40 47.36 -91.33
CA SER A 882 -34.35 47.93 -92.68
C SER A 882 -33.48 49.18 -92.85
N ASP A 883 -33.14 49.87 -91.76
CA ASP A 883 -32.58 51.23 -91.80
C ASP A 883 -31.51 51.41 -90.73
N THR A 884 -30.48 52.23 -91.01
CA THR A 884 -29.49 52.71 -90.04
C THR A 884 -30.04 53.79 -89.10
N GLY A 885 -31.31 53.64 -88.69
CA GLY A 885 -31.99 54.53 -87.77
C GLY A 885 -31.41 54.50 -86.35
N ALA A 886 -31.62 55.58 -85.59
CA ALA A 886 -31.13 55.70 -84.23
C ALA A 886 -31.62 54.56 -83.33
N GLN A 887 -30.69 53.86 -82.68
CA GLN A 887 -31.01 52.83 -81.69
C GLN A 887 -31.70 53.48 -80.48
N GLN A 888 -32.92 53.02 -80.16
CA GLN A 888 -33.61 53.42 -78.95
C GLN A 888 -33.28 52.43 -77.83
N THR A 889 -33.05 52.94 -76.61
CA THR A 889 -32.74 52.11 -75.43
C THR A 889 -33.68 52.46 -74.29
N ILE A 890 -34.27 51.43 -73.69
CA ILE A 890 -35.12 51.55 -72.49
C ILE A 890 -34.56 50.68 -71.35
N MET A 891 -34.94 51.02 -70.12
CA MET A 891 -34.47 50.35 -68.91
C MET A 891 -35.67 49.70 -68.21
N ALA A 892 -35.66 48.37 -68.06
CA ALA A 892 -36.72 47.62 -67.39
C ALA A 892 -36.27 47.16 -65.99
N SER A 893 -37.21 46.98 -65.06
CA SER A 893 -36.90 46.60 -63.67
C SER A 893 -36.15 45.27 -63.58
N GLY A 894 -35.19 45.13 -62.65
CA GLY A 894 -34.47 43.87 -62.43
C GLY A 894 -35.36 42.68 -62.01
N LYS A 895 -36.63 42.95 -61.66
CA LYS A 895 -37.67 41.92 -61.42
C LYS A 895 -38.48 41.52 -62.65
N SER A 896 -38.35 42.23 -63.77
CA SER A 896 -39.16 41.96 -64.98
C SER A 896 -38.54 40.86 -65.85
N SER A 897 -39.39 39.95 -66.33
CA SER A 897 -39.07 38.93 -67.35
C SER A 897 -39.63 39.31 -68.74
N SER A 898 -40.17 40.52 -68.88
CA SER A 898 -40.73 41.02 -70.13
C SER A 898 -40.89 42.54 -70.13
N VAL A 899 -40.89 43.15 -71.32
CA VAL A 899 -41.25 44.56 -71.54
C VAL A 899 -41.95 44.75 -72.88
N THR A 900 -42.97 45.60 -72.93
CA THR A 900 -43.62 46.02 -74.18
C THR A 900 -42.87 47.22 -74.75
N LEU A 901 -42.35 47.08 -75.98
CA LEU A 901 -41.88 48.18 -76.81
C LEU A 901 -43.07 48.84 -77.49
N GLN A 902 -43.20 50.16 -77.41
CA GLN A 902 -44.33 50.93 -77.93
C GLN A 902 -43.87 51.95 -79.00
N SER A 903 -44.83 52.59 -79.68
CA SER A 903 -44.58 53.59 -80.73
C SER A 903 -43.76 53.05 -81.92
N LEU A 904 -43.89 51.75 -82.20
CA LEU A 904 -43.26 51.09 -83.35
C LEU A 904 -44.11 51.26 -84.61
N LEU A 905 -43.48 51.13 -85.78
CA LEU A 905 -44.17 51.17 -87.08
C LEU A 905 -44.80 49.79 -87.40
N PRO A 906 -45.99 49.74 -88.03
CA PRO A 906 -46.64 48.49 -88.43
C PRO A 906 -45.91 47.78 -89.57
N ASP A 907 -46.05 46.45 -89.60
CA ASP A 907 -45.39 45.52 -90.52
C ASP A 907 -43.86 45.70 -90.67
N ARG A 908 -43.17 46.18 -89.62
CA ARG A 908 -41.71 46.34 -89.61
C ARG A 908 -41.04 45.34 -88.68
N ALA A 909 -39.93 44.79 -89.15
CA ALA A 909 -39.03 43.98 -88.35
C ALA A 909 -38.09 44.87 -87.54
N TYR A 910 -37.98 44.59 -86.24
CA TYR A 910 -37.08 45.24 -85.29
C TYR A 910 -36.12 44.22 -84.70
N LYS A 911 -34.82 44.56 -84.66
CA LYS A 911 -33.83 43.83 -83.87
C LYS A 911 -33.87 44.39 -82.44
N VAL A 912 -33.98 43.50 -81.47
CA VAL A 912 -33.96 43.82 -80.04
C VAL A 912 -32.77 43.11 -79.38
N ILE A 913 -32.06 43.83 -78.53
CA ILE A 913 -30.88 43.39 -77.80
C ILE A 913 -31.18 43.61 -76.31
N VAL A 914 -30.95 42.60 -75.47
CA VAL A 914 -31.22 42.64 -74.03
C VAL A 914 -29.97 42.22 -73.25
N SER A 915 -29.54 43.07 -72.32
CA SER A 915 -28.51 42.77 -71.31
C SER A 915 -29.05 42.96 -69.89
N ALA A 916 -28.48 42.24 -68.93
CA ALA A 916 -28.76 42.37 -67.51
C ALA A 916 -27.69 43.25 -66.85
N VAL A 917 -28.11 44.25 -66.05
CA VAL A 917 -27.18 45.10 -65.30
C VAL A 917 -27.20 44.70 -63.83
N HIS A 918 -26.05 44.30 -63.32
CA HIS A 918 -25.83 43.94 -61.92
C HIS A 918 -25.03 45.04 -61.21
N TYR A 919 -24.94 44.97 -59.88
CA TYR A 919 -24.11 45.89 -59.08
C TYR A 919 -22.61 45.82 -59.43
N THR A 920 -22.16 44.77 -60.12
CA THR A 920 -20.79 44.62 -60.65
C THR A 920 -20.62 45.16 -62.08
N GLY A 921 -21.71 45.57 -62.74
CA GLY A 921 -21.76 46.03 -64.13
C GLY A 921 -22.67 45.19 -65.02
N GLU A 922 -22.65 45.49 -66.32
CA GLU A 922 -23.46 44.85 -67.37
C GLU A 922 -23.00 43.42 -67.68
N SER A 923 -23.94 42.56 -68.12
CA SER A 923 -23.72 41.22 -68.66
C SER A 923 -23.35 41.25 -70.15
N GLU A 924 -23.08 40.08 -70.73
CA GLU A 924 -23.19 39.93 -72.19
C GLU A 924 -24.66 40.12 -72.64
N SER A 925 -24.87 40.50 -73.89
CA SER A 925 -26.20 40.81 -74.44
C SER A 925 -26.72 39.71 -75.37
N THR A 926 -27.95 39.28 -75.19
CA THR A 926 -28.64 38.38 -76.13
C THR A 926 -29.50 39.18 -77.11
N SER A 927 -29.74 38.68 -78.34
CA SER A 927 -30.53 39.42 -79.33
C SER A 927 -31.48 38.56 -80.16
N ALA A 928 -32.67 39.09 -80.46
CA ALA A 928 -33.69 38.46 -81.28
C ALA A 928 -34.33 39.50 -82.24
N THR A 929 -35.11 39.03 -83.22
CA THR A 929 -35.83 39.89 -84.18
C THR A 929 -37.32 39.58 -84.17
N GLY A 930 -38.15 40.60 -83.91
CA GLY A 930 -39.61 40.51 -83.94
C GLY A 930 -40.20 41.43 -85.01
N ARG A 931 -41.45 41.17 -85.43
CA ARG A 931 -42.15 41.95 -86.48
C ARG A 931 -43.52 42.38 -85.96
N THR A 932 -43.83 43.67 -86.07
CA THR A 932 -45.13 44.23 -85.65
C THR A 932 -46.28 43.67 -86.48
N ALA A 933 -47.46 43.52 -85.88
CA ALA A 933 -48.60 42.90 -86.55
C ALA A 933 -49.21 43.79 -87.66
N PRO A 934 -49.88 43.21 -88.68
CA PRO A 934 -50.81 43.94 -89.53
C PRO A 934 -52.11 44.28 -88.75
N VAL A 935 -52.80 45.36 -89.15
CA VAL A 935 -53.98 45.89 -88.44
C VAL A 935 -55.26 45.09 -88.73
N ILE A 936 -55.44 43.93 -88.08
CA ILE A 936 -56.67 43.09 -88.15
C ILE A 936 -57.08 42.63 -86.72
N SER A 937 -58.35 42.24 -86.53
CA SER A 937 -59.09 42.39 -85.26
C SER A 937 -59.53 41.11 -84.51
N LYS A 938 -59.71 41.26 -83.17
CA LYS A 938 -60.61 40.55 -82.21
C LYS A 938 -60.02 39.52 -81.21
N LEU A 939 -60.57 39.58 -79.99
CA LEU A 939 -60.52 38.67 -78.82
C LEU A 939 -61.69 37.62 -78.88
N PRO A 940 -61.91 36.68 -77.91
CA PRO A 940 -61.13 36.30 -76.70
C PRO A 940 -60.89 34.76 -76.53
N SER A 941 -60.28 34.36 -75.40
CA SER A 941 -59.96 32.97 -75.01
C SER A 941 -61.12 32.13 -74.44
N ILE A 942 -60.97 30.79 -74.45
CA ILE A 942 -61.87 29.81 -73.80
C ILE A 942 -61.17 29.14 -72.60
N ARG A 943 -61.96 28.70 -71.59
CA ARG A 943 -61.49 28.05 -70.36
C ARG A 943 -61.19 26.56 -70.53
N GLY A 944 -60.30 26.03 -69.69
CA GLY A 944 -60.47 24.68 -69.15
C GLY A 944 -59.20 23.91 -68.77
N PHE A 945 -58.83 23.93 -67.48
CA PHE A 945 -58.62 22.71 -66.68
C PHE A 945 -58.53 23.05 -65.18
N VAL A 946 -58.90 22.11 -64.31
CA VAL A 946 -58.85 22.26 -62.85
C VAL A 946 -57.88 21.21 -62.27
N PRO A 947 -56.89 21.58 -61.44
CA PRO A 947 -56.09 20.60 -60.70
C PRO A 947 -56.92 19.92 -59.61
N SER A 948 -56.89 18.59 -59.55
CA SER A 948 -57.50 17.81 -58.47
C SER A 948 -56.72 17.93 -57.16
N LYS A 949 -57.43 17.82 -56.03
CA LYS A 949 -56.81 17.80 -54.69
C LYS A 949 -55.89 16.59 -54.51
N THR A 950 -54.74 16.80 -53.86
CA THR A 950 -53.93 15.73 -53.26
C THR A 950 -53.40 16.18 -51.89
N GLU A 951 -54.13 15.85 -50.82
CA GLU A 951 -53.70 16.01 -49.43
C GLU A 951 -54.11 14.78 -48.61
N ALA A 952 -53.15 14.02 -48.08
CA ALA A 952 -53.30 13.11 -46.95
C ALA A 952 -51.93 12.54 -46.50
N CYS A 953 -51.26 13.22 -45.58
CA CYS A 953 -50.34 12.54 -44.65
C CYS A 953 -50.77 12.93 -43.23
N PRO A 954 -51.06 11.95 -42.34
CA PRO A 954 -51.55 12.24 -41.00
C PRO A 954 -50.49 12.93 -40.13
N THR A 955 -50.92 13.53 -39.03
CA THR A 955 -50.08 14.33 -38.13
C THR A 955 -49.92 13.62 -36.79
N ILE A 956 -48.70 13.20 -36.46
CA ILE A 956 -48.31 12.68 -35.15
C ILE A 956 -48.04 13.86 -34.20
N SER A 957 -48.61 13.82 -33.00
CA SER A 957 -48.28 14.75 -31.91
C SER A 957 -47.11 14.21 -31.09
N SER A 958 -45.88 14.62 -31.38
CA SER A 958 -44.71 14.27 -30.57
C SER A 958 -44.41 15.32 -29.49
N ALA A 959 -43.66 14.96 -28.46
CA ALA A 959 -43.23 15.88 -27.40
C ALA A 959 -42.30 17.02 -27.88
N ALA A 960 -41.74 16.89 -29.10
CA ALA A 960 -40.91 17.92 -29.74
C ALA A 960 -41.64 18.71 -30.85
N GLY A 961 -42.88 18.33 -31.20
CA GLY A 961 -43.66 19.01 -32.24
C GLY A 961 -44.59 18.11 -33.06
N SER A 962 -45.37 18.73 -33.93
CA SER A 962 -46.33 18.08 -34.83
C SER A 962 -45.65 17.62 -36.12
N ILE A 963 -45.39 16.31 -36.27
CA ILE A 963 -44.68 15.72 -37.41
C ILE A 963 -45.69 15.01 -38.33
N ARG A 964 -45.61 15.20 -39.65
CA ARG A 964 -46.46 14.45 -40.59
C ARG A 964 -45.87 13.08 -40.92
N GLY A 965 -46.60 12.02 -40.60
CA GLY A 965 -46.13 10.63 -40.66
C GLY A 965 -47.06 9.64 -39.95
N PHE A 966 -46.61 8.39 -39.84
CA PHE A 966 -47.32 7.28 -39.21
C PHE A 966 -46.56 6.82 -37.97
N ASP A 967 -47.25 6.67 -36.82
CA ASP A 967 -46.68 6.03 -35.65
C ASP A 967 -46.94 4.51 -35.71
N MET A 968 -45.87 3.73 -35.81
CA MET A 968 -45.99 2.28 -35.96
C MET A 968 -46.07 1.56 -34.61
N MET A 969 -45.87 2.24 -33.49
CA MET A 969 -46.03 1.64 -32.16
C MET A 969 -47.51 1.32 -31.92
N GLU A 970 -48.39 2.28 -32.20
CA GLU A 970 -49.85 2.11 -32.13
C GLU A 970 -50.33 1.00 -33.09
N VAL A 971 -49.81 0.97 -34.32
CA VAL A 971 -50.13 -0.06 -35.34
C VAL A 971 -49.85 -1.50 -34.88
N PHE A 972 -48.83 -1.71 -34.04
CA PHE A 972 -48.49 -3.03 -33.49
C PHE A 972 -49.02 -3.27 -32.07
N GLY A 973 -49.90 -2.39 -31.55
CA GLY A 973 -50.41 -2.48 -30.18
C GLY A 973 -49.35 -2.20 -29.09
N LEU A 974 -48.19 -1.64 -29.46
CA LEU A 974 -47.07 -1.30 -28.57
C LEU A 974 -47.33 0.03 -27.84
N VAL A 975 -48.49 0.11 -27.19
CA VAL A 975 -48.96 1.25 -26.40
C VAL A 975 -49.48 0.76 -25.05
N GLU A 976 -49.42 1.60 -24.02
CA GLU A 976 -49.72 1.23 -22.62
C GLU A 976 -51.09 0.57 -22.41
N LYS A 977 -52.08 0.92 -23.23
CA LYS A 977 -53.45 0.39 -23.13
C LYS A 977 -53.61 -1.01 -23.76
N GLU A 978 -52.71 -1.40 -24.67
CA GLU A 978 -52.96 -2.51 -25.60
C GLU A 978 -51.87 -3.58 -25.59
N TYR A 979 -50.64 -3.26 -25.15
CA TYR A 979 -49.50 -4.19 -25.17
C TYR A 979 -49.76 -5.50 -24.42
N SER A 980 -50.63 -5.47 -23.41
CA SER A 980 -51.03 -6.65 -22.63
C SER A 980 -51.85 -7.67 -23.43
N SER A 981 -52.42 -7.28 -24.57
CA SER A 981 -53.03 -8.18 -25.56
C SER A 981 -52.01 -8.78 -26.54
N VAL A 982 -50.83 -8.17 -26.67
CA VAL A 982 -49.81 -8.55 -27.64
C VAL A 982 -48.92 -9.65 -27.05
N LYS A 983 -49.30 -10.91 -27.32
CA LYS A 983 -48.58 -12.10 -26.82
C LYS A 983 -47.09 -12.04 -27.20
N GLY A 984 -46.22 -12.12 -26.19
CA GLY A 984 -44.76 -12.13 -26.37
C GLY A 984 -44.07 -10.77 -26.28
N VAL A 985 -44.81 -9.73 -25.88
CA VAL A 985 -44.29 -8.40 -25.56
C VAL A 985 -44.38 -8.14 -24.06
N ALA A 986 -43.37 -7.48 -23.49
CA ALA A 986 -43.45 -6.82 -22.18
C ALA A 986 -43.23 -5.31 -22.31
N MET A 987 -43.73 -4.55 -21.34
CA MET A 987 -43.53 -3.10 -21.25
C MET A 987 -42.80 -2.77 -19.94
N GLU A 988 -41.71 -2.01 -20.06
CA GLU A 988 -40.80 -1.62 -18.98
C GLU A 988 -40.68 -0.08 -18.93
N PRO A 989 -40.80 0.57 -17.76
CA PRO A 989 -40.58 2.01 -17.63
C PRO A 989 -39.10 2.35 -17.72
N PHE A 990 -38.70 3.23 -18.65
CA PHE A 990 -37.30 3.63 -18.79
C PHE A 990 -36.91 4.66 -17.71
N ILE A 991 -36.05 4.22 -16.80
CA ILE A 991 -35.72 4.87 -15.52
C ILE A 991 -35.26 6.33 -15.69
N PHE A 992 -34.62 6.69 -16.80
CA PHE A 992 -34.00 8.00 -17.02
C PHE A 992 -34.89 9.05 -17.70
N SER A 993 -36.03 8.68 -18.30
CA SER A 993 -36.89 9.63 -19.03
C SER A 993 -38.40 9.46 -18.80
N GLY A 994 -38.82 8.36 -18.16
CA GLY A 994 -40.24 7.97 -18.10
C GLY A 994 -40.80 7.43 -19.42
N SER A 995 -40.00 7.36 -20.49
CA SER A 995 -40.40 6.74 -21.76
C SER A 995 -40.70 5.24 -21.55
N ARG A 996 -41.72 4.72 -22.25
CA ARG A 996 -42.05 3.29 -22.17
C ARG A 996 -41.17 2.50 -23.15
N THR A 997 -40.59 1.41 -22.66
CA THR A 997 -39.77 0.48 -23.44
C THR A 997 -40.56 -0.80 -23.67
N PHE A 998 -40.63 -1.27 -24.91
CA PHE A 998 -41.31 -2.51 -25.25
C PHE A 998 -40.27 -3.58 -25.59
N THR A 999 -40.21 -4.63 -24.79
CA THR A 999 -39.33 -5.78 -24.98
C THR A 999 -40.07 -6.81 -25.83
N LEU A 1000 -39.61 -7.04 -27.06
CA LEU A 1000 -40.05 -8.15 -27.89
C LEU A 1000 -39.19 -9.37 -27.55
N PHE A 1001 -39.84 -10.49 -27.21
CA PHE A 1001 -39.16 -11.75 -26.94
C PHE A 1001 -39.01 -12.60 -28.20
N ARG A 1002 -38.15 -13.61 -28.11
CA ARG A 1002 -37.92 -14.61 -29.16
C ARG A 1002 -39.24 -15.29 -29.58
N ASP A 1003 -39.31 -15.64 -30.86
CA ASP A 1003 -40.45 -16.30 -31.53
C ASP A 1003 -41.76 -15.49 -31.48
N THR A 1004 -41.66 -14.20 -31.12
CA THR A 1004 -42.71 -13.18 -31.22
C THR A 1004 -42.49 -12.33 -32.47
N GLN A 1005 -43.25 -12.62 -33.54
CA GLN A 1005 -43.27 -11.81 -34.76
C GLN A 1005 -44.58 -11.01 -34.83
N LEU A 1006 -44.51 -9.69 -34.68
CA LEU A 1006 -45.70 -8.85 -34.83
C LEU A 1006 -45.99 -8.69 -36.32
N THR A 1007 -47.23 -8.93 -36.73
CA THR A 1007 -47.66 -8.96 -38.14
C THR A 1007 -49.04 -8.35 -38.28
N GLN A 1008 -49.19 -7.38 -39.18
CA GLN A 1008 -50.48 -6.77 -39.56
C GLN A 1008 -50.67 -6.87 -41.08
N ARG A 1009 -51.89 -6.77 -41.61
CA ARG A 1009 -52.09 -6.59 -43.06
C ARG A 1009 -51.73 -5.16 -43.45
N THR A 1010 -51.12 -4.98 -44.61
CA THR A 1010 -50.82 -3.65 -45.18
C THR A 1010 -52.10 -2.89 -45.57
N SER A 1011 -53.25 -3.57 -45.68
CA SER A 1011 -54.58 -2.98 -45.87
C SER A 1011 -55.18 -2.36 -44.61
N ASP A 1012 -54.91 -2.95 -43.44
CA ASP A 1012 -55.62 -2.63 -42.19
C ASP A 1012 -54.97 -1.38 -41.56
N VAL A 1013 -53.65 -1.30 -41.67
CA VAL A 1013 -52.88 -0.09 -41.42
C VAL A 1013 -53.17 0.92 -42.54
N HIS A 1014 -53.68 2.11 -42.20
CA HIS A 1014 -54.08 3.14 -43.18
C HIS A 1014 -52.90 3.89 -43.83
N LEU A 1015 -51.87 3.15 -44.27
CA LEU A 1015 -50.71 3.62 -45.02
C LEU A 1015 -51.10 3.86 -46.49
N PHE A 1016 -51.74 5.00 -46.75
CA PHE A 1016 -52.05 5.47 -48.11
C PHE A 1016 -50.77 5.84 -48.88
N ALA A 1017 -50.07 4.81 -49.37
CA ALA A 1017 -48.77 4.82 -50.05
C ALA A 1017 -47.65 5.51 -49.27
N ILE A 1018 -46.67 4.74 -48.76
CA ILE A 1018 -45.43 5.31 -48.22
C ILE A 1018 -44.80 6.22 -49.30
N PRO A 1019 -44.59 7.52 -49.03
CA PRO A 1019 -44.20 8.46 -50.07
C PRO A 1019 -42.79 8.16 -50.61
N PRO A 1020 -42.49 8.50 -51.88
CA PRO A 1020 -41.16 8.31 -52.48
C PRO A 1020 -40.01 9.06 -51.76
N GLU A 1021 -40.37 9.94 -50.83
CA GLU A 1021 -39.46 10.64 -49.93
C GLU A 1021 -40.01 10.50 -48.51
N HIS A 1022 -39.35 9.70 -47.67
CA HIS A 1022 -39.82 9.33 -46.33
C HIS A 1022 -38.64 9.04 -45.39
N THR A 1023 -38.88 9.06 -44.08
CA THR A 1023 -37.85 8.73 -43.08
C THR A 1023 -38.37 7.67 -42.12
N ILE A 1024 -37.80 6.46 -42.19
CA ILE A 1024 -38.05 5.40 -41.20
C ILE A 1024 -37.16 5.68 -39.99
N SER A 1025 -37.76 5.89 -38.82
CA SER A 1025 -37.07 6.25 -37.58
C SER A 1025 -37.35 5.21 -36.51
N PHE A 1026 -36.32 4.69 -35.83
CA PHE A 1026 -36.47 3.74 -34.74
C PHE A 1026 -35.47 3.96 -33.61
N LEU A 1027 -35.95 3.90 -32.37
CA LEU A 1027 -35.14 3.94 -31.15
C LEU A 1027 -35.15 2.54 -30.51
N LEU A 1028 -34.08 1.77 -30.74
CA LEU A 1028 -33.99 0.37 -30.34
C LEU A 1028 -32.70 0.02 -29.61
N ARG A 1029 -32.71 -1.14 -28.95
CA ARG A 1029 -31.57 -1.77 -28.29
C ARG A 1029 -31.59 -3.27 -28.54
N LEU A 1030 -30.49 -3.82 -29.04
CA LEU A 1030 -30.33 -5.28 -29.17
C LEU A 1030 -30.02 -5.91 -27.82
N LEU A 1031 -30.50 -7.13 -27.62
CA LEU A 1031 -30.39 -7.90 -26.38
C LEU A 1031 -29.32 -9.01 -26.51
N PRO A 1032 -28.78 -9.54 -25.40
CA PRO A 1032 -27.90 -10.71 -25.44
C PRO A 1032 -28.55 -11.94 -26.13
N GLU A 1033 -29.88 -12.03 -26.08
CA GLU A 1033 -30.71 -13.08 -26.67
C GLU A 1033 -31.11 -12.79 -28.13
N THR A 1034 -30.66 -11.68 -28.73
CA THR A 1034 -30.86 -11.41 -30.17
C THR A 1034 -30.15 -12.49 -31.00
N PRO A 1035 -30.81 -13.15 -31.97
CA PRO A 1035 -30.18 -14.16 -32.81
C PRO A 1035 -29.03 -13.56 -33.65
N LYS A 1036 -28.01 -14.37 -33.95
CA LYS A 1036 -26.88 -13.97 -34.81
C LYS A 1036 -27.23 -13.93 -36.30
N GLU A 1037 -28.39 -14.49 -36.69
CA GLU A 1037 -28.87 -14.47 -38.06
C GLU A 1037 -29.45 -13.09 -38.42
N PRO A 1038 -29.41 -12.67 -39.70
CA PRO A 1038 -30.00 -11.39 -40.12
C PRO A 1038 -31.52 -11.39 -39.93
N PHE A 1039 -32.06 -10.26 -39.47
CA PHE A 1039 -33.49 -10.08 -39.26
C PHE A 1039 -33.95 -8.69 -39.68
N ALA A 1040 -35.18 -8.61 -40.20
CA ALA A 1040 -35.88 -7.36 -40.42
C ALA A 1040 -36.32 -6.79 -39.08
N VAL A 1041 -35.83 -5.60 -38.73
CA VAL A 1041 -36.40 -4.82 -37.63
C VAL A 1041 -37.85 -4.48 -37.98
N TRP A 1042 -38.04 -3.97 -39.20
CA TRP A 1042 -39.34 -3.66 -39.80
C TRP A 1042 -39.29 -3.94 -41.31
N GLN A 1043 -40.36 -4.50 -41.88
CA GLN A 1043 -40.53 -4.68 -43.33
C GLN A 1043 -42.00 -4.73 -43.76
N ILE A 1044 -42.23 -4.51 -45.05
CA ILE A 1044 -43.47 -4.83 -45.78
C ILE A 1044 -43.19 -6.00 -46.71
N THR A 1045 -44.14 -6.93 -46.80
CA THR A 1045 -44.16 -8.07 -47.73
C THR A 1045 -45.39 -8.03 -48.63
N ASP A 1046 -45.38 -8.83 -49.70
CA ASP A 1046 -46.57 -9.18 -50.47
C ASP A 1046 -47.43 -10.26 -49.76
N GLU A 1047 -48.48 -10.73 -50.43
CA GLU A 1047 -49.35 -11.83 -49.97
C GLU A 1047 -48.59 -13.16 -49.81
N ASP A 1048 -47.51 -13.33 -50.59
CA ASP A 1048 -46.67 -14.52 -50.71
C ASP A 1048 -45.47 -14.50 -49.72
N PHE A 1049 -45.46 -13.54 -48.79
CA PHE A 1049 -44.43 -13.30 -47.78
C PHE A 1049 -43.04 -13.02 -48.37
N GLN A 1050 -42.95 -12.40 -49.56
CA GLN A 1050 -41.71 -11.87 -50.14
C GLN A 1050 -41.45 -10.43 -49.69
N PRO A 1051 -40.19 -10.08 -49.35
CA PRO A 1051 -39.83 -8.78 -48.80
C PRO A 1051 -39.87 -7.67 -49.88
N LEU A 1052 -40.79 -6.71 -49.77
CA LEU A 1052 -40.96 -5.62 -50.75
C LEU A 1052 -40.15 -4.36 -50.41
N LEU A 1053 -40.13 -3.98 -49.13
CA LEU A 1053 -39.47 -2.81 -48.54
C LEU A 1053 -39.10 -3.15 -47.09
N GLY A 1054 -37.94 -2.72 -46.59
CA GLY A 1054 -37.65 -2.85 -45.16
C GLY A 1054 -36.23 -2.51 -44.73
N VAL A 1055 -35.95 -2.74 -43.45
CA VAL A 1055 -34.64 -2.53 -42.82
C VAL A 1055 -34.22 -3.77 -42.03
N ASN A 1056 -33.16 -4.41 -42.51
CA ASN A 1056 -32.50 -5.56 -41.89
C ASN A 1056 -31.33 -5.12 -41.00
N LEU A 1057 -31.14 -5.80 -39.88
CA LEU A 1057 -29.89 -5.81 -39.11
C LEU A 1057 -29.23 -7.19 -39.23
N ASP A 1058 -27.92 -7.21 -39.45
CA ASP A 1058 -27.10 -8.43 -39.51
C ASP A 1058 -26.08 -8.41 -38.35
N PRO A 1059 -26.36 -9.07 -37.21
CA PRO A 1059 -25.45 -9.09 -36.05
C PRO A 1059 -24.14 -9.84 -36.29
N SER A 1060 -24.06 -10.69 -37.33
CA SER A 1060 -22.84 -11.40 -37.70
C SER A 1060 -21.88 -10.52 -38.52
N LYS A 1061 -22.39 -9.73 -39.48
CA LYS A 1061 -21.62 -8.72 -40.23
C LYS A 1061 -21.48 -7.39 -39.51
N LYS A 1062 -22.34 -7.14 -38.50
CA LYS A 1062 -22.54 -5.85 -37.82
C LYS A 1062 -22.90 -4.71 -38.79
N SER A 1063 -23.83 -5.00 -39.69
CA SER A 1063 -24.30 -4.07 -40.74
C SER A 1063 -25.82 -3.88 -40.70
N LEU A 1064 -26.26 -2.70 -41.14
CA LEU A 1064 -27.67 -2.36 -41.38
C LEU A 1064 -27.92 -2.35 -42.89
N THR A 1065 -28.97 -3.00 -43.37
CA THR A 1065 -29.31 -3.03 -44.81
C THR A 1065 -30.74 -2.58 -45.01
N TYR A 1066 -30.93 -1.47 -45.72
CA TYR A 1066 -32.23 -1.08 -46.26
C TYR A 1066 -32.43 -1.74 -47.63
N PHE A 1067 -33.64 -2.19 -47.93
CA PHE A 1067 -33.96 -2.79 -49.23
C PHE A 1067 -35.33 -2.28 -49.72
N ASN A 1068 -35.50 -2.16 -51.04
CA ASN A 1068 -36.78 -1.89 -51.68
C ASN A 1068 -36.80 -2.38 -53.13
N HIS A 1069 -37.99 -2.51 -53.72
CA HIS A 1069 -38.13 -2.64 -55.18
C HIS A 1069 -38.18 -1.26 -55.86
N ASP A 1070 -37.43 -1.07 -56.95
CA ASP A 1070 -37.42 0.18 -57.70
C ASP A 1070 -38.59 0.29 -58.70
N TYR A 1071 -38.61 1.37 -59.49
CA TYR A 1071 -39.65 1.64 -60.50
C TYR A 1071 -39.76 0.61 -61.64
N LYS A 1072 -38.81 -0.32 -61.78
CA LYS A 1072 -38.88 -1.47 -62.69
C LYS A 1072 -39.33 -2.76 -62.00
N ALA A 1073 -39.53 -2.71 -60.69
CA ALA A 1073 -39.61 -3.87 -59.79
C ALA A 1073 -38.31 -4.69 -59.70
N ASP A 1074 -37.14 -4.08 -59.93
CA ASP A 1074 -35.85 -4.68 -59.57
C ASP A 1074 -35.60 -4.47 -58.06
N LEU A 1075 -35.19 -5.53 -57.34
CA LEU A 1075 -34.82 -5.44 -55.91
C LEU A 1075 -33.46 -4.74 -55.74
N GLN A 1076 -33.43 -3.59 -55.06
CA GLN A 1076 -32.21 -2.89 -54.67
C GLN A 1076 -31.95 -3.00 -53.16
N GLU A 1077 -30.73 -3.36 -52.78
CA GLU A 1077 -30.26 -3.41 -51.38
C GLU A 1077 -29.15 -2.38 -51.14
N VAL A 1078 -29.19 -1.71 -49.98
CA VAL A 1078 -28.19 -0.74 -49.55
C VAL A 1078 -27.72 -1.07 -48.13
N SER A 1079 -26.59 -1.79 -48.05
CA SER A 1079 -25.92 -2.13 -46.80
C SER A 1079 -25.02 -1.00 -46.28
N PHE A 1080 -24.95 -0.85 -44.97
CA PHE A 1080 -24.17 0.12 -44.22
C PHE A 1080 -23.37 -0.60 -43.12
N ASP A 1081 -22.06 -0.44 -43.14
CA ASP A 1081 -21.06 -1.25 -42.42
C ASP A 1081 -19.95 -0.39 -41.77
N GLN A 1082 -20.15 0.94 -41.75
CA GLN A 1082 -19.24 1.92 -41.14
C GLN A 1082 -19.04 1.63 -39.64
N GLN A 1083 -17.92 2.10 -39.06
CA GLN A 1083 -17.56 1.80 -37.66
C GLN A 1083 -18.63 2.31 -36.66
N GLU A 1084 -19.34 3.36 -37.02
CA GLU A 1084 -20.45 3.93 -36.28
C GLU A 1084 -21.65 2.99 -36.25
N VAL A 1085 -22.03 2.39 -37.38
CA VAL A 1085 -23.17 1.44 -37.50
C VAL A 1085 -23.00 0.23 -36.57
N LYS A 1086 -21.74 -0.18 -36.34
CA LYS A 1086 -21.41 -1.29 -35.46
C LYS A 1086 -21.84 -1.05 -34.00
N LYS A 1087 -22.05 0.20 -33.58
CA LYS A 1087 -22.51 0.57 -32.23
C LYS A 1087 -23.84 -0.06 -31.85
N ILE A 1088 -24.77 -0.15 -32.81
CA ILE A 1088 -26.11 -0.77 -32.68
C ILE A 1088 -26.02 -2.19 -32.07
N PHE A 1089 -24.91 -2.90 -32.31
CA PHE A 1089 -24.71 -4.30 -31.93
C PHE A 1089 -23.99 -4.50 -30.59
N TYR A 1090 -23.85 -3.47 -29.74
CA TYR A 1090 -23.20 -3.57 -28.42
C TYR A 1090 -24.13 -3.31 -27.22
N GLY A 1091 -25.45 -3.39 -27.41
CA GLY A 1091 -26.41 -3.47 -26.29
C GLY A 1091 -26.74 -2.14 -25.60
N SER A 1092 -26.49 -1.01 -26.26
CA SER A 1092 -27.01 0.33 -25.92
C SER A 1092 -28.27 0.66 -26.73
N PHE A 1093 -29.06 1.63 -26.26
CA PHE A 1093 -30.11 2.25 -27.08
C PHE A 1093 -29.50 3.16 -28.14
N HIS A 1094 -30.01 3.06 -29.36
CA HIS A 1094 -29.58 3.84 -30.52
C HIS A 1094 -30.77 4.38 -31.30
N LYS A 1095 -30.69 5.66 -31.70
CA LYS A 1095 -31.74 6.31 -32.50
C LYS A 1095 -31.30 6.32 -33.96
N VAL A 1096 -31.97 5.52 -34.78
CA VAL A 1096 -31.60 5.28 -36.17
C VAL A 1096 -32.64 5.93 -37.08
N HIS A 1097 -32.19 6.71 -38.08
CA HIS A 1097 -33.05 7.23 -39.11
C HIS A 1097 -32.54 6.83 -40.50
N VAL A 1098 -33.42 6.21 -41.27
CA VAL A 1098 -33.21 5.85 -42.67
C VAL A 1098 -34.01 6.84 -43.51
N ALA A 1099 -33.37 7.94 -43.91
CA ALA A 1099 -33.99 9.01 -44.68
C ALA A 1099 -33.84 8.73 -46.19
N VAL A 1100 -34.95 8.38 -46.81
CA VAL A 1100 -35.07 7.99 -48.22
C VAL A 1100 -35.54 9.19 -49.04
N SER A 1101 -34.86 9.44 -50.15
CA SER A 1101 -35.23 10.44 -51.16
C SER A 1101 -35.16 9.80 -52.56
N ARG A 1102 -35.78 10.44 -53.55
CA ARG A 1102 -35.98 9.88 -54.91
C ARG A 1102 -34.77 9.20 -55.56
N PHE A 1103 -33.56 9.68 -55.28
CA PHE A 1103 -32.32 9.19 -55.88
C PHE A 1103 -31.23 8.81 -54.88
N LYS A 1104 -31.51 8.95 -53.57
CA LYS A 1104 -30.50 8.79 -52.51
C LYS A 1104 -31.12 8.36 -51.18
N ILE A 1105 -30.37 7.55 -50.45
CA ILE A 1105 -30.65 7.16 -49.08
C ILE A 1105 -29.55 7.71 -48.16
N LYS A 1106 -29.95 8.35 -47.06
CA LYS A 1106 -29.06 8.86 -46.02
C LYS A 1106 -29.32 8.05 -44.74
N LEU A 1107 -28.27 7.50 -44.13
CA LEU A 1107 -28.35 6.87 -42.81
C LEU A 1107 -27.87 7.87 -41.74
N TYR A 1108 -28.69 8.06 -40.71
CA TYR A 1108 -28.34 8.76 -39.49
C TYR A 1108 -28.39 7.76 -38.33
N LEU A 1109 -27.40 7.86 -37.44
CA LEU A 1109 -27.32 7.11 -36.20
C LEU A 1109 -27.01 8.11 -35.09
N ASP A 1110 -27.81 8.07 -34.04
CA ASP A 1110 -27.70 8.96 -32.88
C ASP A 1110 -27.65 10.43 -33.31
N CYS A 1111 -28.58 10.78 -34.21
CA CYS A 1111 -28.76 12.08 -34.89
C CYS A 1111 -27.53 12.62 -35.63
N LYS A 1112 -26.59 11.74 -35.98
CA LYS A 1112 -25.41 12.07 -36.81
C LYS A 1112 -25.49 11.33 -38.14
N LYS A 1113 -25.35 12.06 -39.24
CA LYS A 1113 -25.32 11.50 -40.60
C LYS A 1113 -24.08 10.63 -40.76
N ILE A 1114 -24.27 9.33 -40.96
CA ILE A 1114 -23.19 8.34 -41.09
C ILE A 1114 -22.77 8.16 -42.54
N ALA A 1115 -23.76 8.08 -43.45
CA ALA A 1115 -23.51 7.79 -44.86
C ALA A 1115 -24.64 8.32 -45.75
N GLU A 1116 -24.31 8.54 -47.03
CA GLU A 1116 -25.25 8.81 -48.11
C GLU A 1116 -24.87 7.90 -49.28
N LYS A 1117 -25.85 7.18 -49.84
CA LYS A 1117 -25.66 6.27 -50.99
C LYS A 1117 -26.75 6.55 -52.05
N PRO A 1118 -26.45 6.40 -53.35
CA PRO A 1118 -27.46 6.53 -54.41
C PRO A 1118 -28.42 5.34 -54.40
N ILE A 1119 -29.65 5.56 -54.86
CA ILE A 1119 -30.66 4.53 -55.15
C ILE A 1119 -31.45 4.92 -56.40
N ASN A 1120 -32.09 3.94 -57.05
CA ASN A 1120 -33.14 4.22 -58.02
C ASN A 1120 -34.43 4.66 -57.30
N THR A 1121 -35.31 5.35 -58.02
CA THR A 1121 -36.64 5.74 -57.51
C THR A 1121 -37.44 4.52 -57.06
N VAL A 1122 -37.90 4.55 -55.82
CA VAL A 1122 -38.74 3.49 -55.20
C VAL A 1122 -40.00 3.26 -56.05
N GLY A 1123 -40.32 1.99 -56.32
CA GLY A 1123 -41.51 1.60 -57.07
C GLY A 1123 -42.80 1.69 -56.24
N SER A 1124 -43.94 1.47 -56.89
CA SER A 1124 -45.24 1.36 -56.21
C SER A 1124 -45.33 0.06 -55.40
N ILE A 1125 -45.36 0.18 -54.08
CA ILE A 1125 -45.47 -0.96 -53.15
C ILE A 1125 -46.92 -1.45 -53.11
N SER A 1126 -47.12 -2.77 -53.23
CA SER A 1126 -48.45 -3.39 -53.11
C SER A 1126 -48.98 -3.31 -51.67
N THR A 1127 -50.24 -2.89 -51.52
CA THR A 1127 -50.95 -2.85 -50.24
C THR A 1127 -51.61 -4.18 -49.84
N ALA A 1128 -51.53 -5.21 -50.68
CA ALA A 1128 -52.24 -6.48 -50.48
C ALA A 1128 -51.61 -7.40 -49.40
N GLY A 1129 -50.31 -7.25 -49.14
CA GLY A 1129 -49.56 -8.13 -48.24
C GLY A 1129 -49.56 -7.71 -46.77
N PHE A 1130 -48.41 -7.85 -46.11
CA PHE A 1130 -48.28 -7.75 -44.65
C PHE A 1130 -47.13 -6.85 -44.21
N ILE A 1131 -47.29 -6.19 -43.06
CA ILE A 1131 -46.24 -5.42 -42.38
C ILE A 1131 -45.77 -6.22 -41.17
N MET A 1132 -44.45 -6.37 -40.99
CA MET A 1132 -43.84 -7.27 -40.01
C MET A 1132 -42.75 -6.61 -39.19
N LEU A 1133 -42.70 -6.96 -37.91
CA LEU A 1133 -41.69 -6.51 -36.95
C LEU A 1133 -40.86 -7.70 -36.44
N GLY A 1134 -39.53 -7.55 -36.41
CA GLY A 1134 -38.58 -8.49 -35.78
C GLY A 1134 -38.35 -9.84 -36.48
N LYS A 1135 -38.74 -10.00 -37.75
CA LYS A 1135 -38.70 -11.29 -38.48
C LYS A 1135 -37.30 -11.67 -38.99
N VAL A 1136 -36.83 -12.90 -38.70
CA VAL A 1136 -35.57 -13.46 -39.23
C VAL A 1136 -35.70 -13.75 -40.74
N THR A 1137 -34.73 -13.28 -41.53
CA THR A 1137 -34.83 -13.23 -43.01
C THR A 1137 -34.76 -14.60 -43.69
N ARG A 1138 -34.12 -15.60 -43.06
CA ARG A 1138 -33.92 -16.94 -43.64
C ARG A 1138 -35.21 -17.77 -43.75
N THR A 1139 -36.32 -17.31 -43.17
CA THR A 1139 -37.58 -18.08 -43.04
C THR A 1139 -38.77 -17.39 -43.72
N ARG A 1140 -39.44 -18.09 -44.65
CA ARG A 1140 -40.64 -17.61 -45.37
C ARG A 1140 -41.93 -17.93 -44.61
N GLY A 1141 -43.01 -17.20 -44.88
CA GLY A 1141 -44.32 -17.37 -44.25
C GLY A 1141 -44.48 -16.64 -42.90
N PRO A 1142 -45.62 -16.83 -42.19
CA PRO A 1142 -45.94 -16.14 -40.93
C PRO A 1142 -45.41 -16.82 -39.66
N ARG A 1143 -44.81 -18.02 -39.78
CA ARG A 1143 -44.18 -18.76 -38.67
C ARG A 1143 -42.65 -18.75 -38.76
N SER A 1144 -42.11 -17.67 -39.30
CA SER A 1144 -40.67 -17.37 -39.27
C SER A 1144 -40.20 -17.13 -37.84
N GLY A 1145 -38.93 -17.42 -37.55
CA GLY A 1145 -38.33 -17.08 -36.26
C GLY A 1145 -38.28 -15.55 -36.08
N SER A 1146 -38.30 -15.09 -34.83
CA SER A 1146 -38.13 -13.66 -34.52
C SER A 1146 -36.86 -13.37 -33.72
N ALA A 1147 -36.43 -12.12 -33.78
CA ALA A 1147 -35.34 -11.59 -32.99
C ALA A 1147 -35.84 -10.87 -31.74
N SER A 1148 -35.25 -11.19 -30.58
CA SER A 1148 -35.46 -10.45 -29.34
C SER A 1148 -34.78 -9.08 -29.42
N PHE A 1149 -35.47 -7.98 -29.09
CA PHE A 1149 -34.90 -6.64 -28.91
C PHE A 1149 -35.85 -5.73 -28.11
N GLN A 1150 -35.32 -4.62 -27.60
CA GLN A 1150 -36.14 -3.58 -26.96
C GLN A 1150 -36.36 -2.40 -27.93
N LEU A 1151 -37.56 -1.84 -27.93
CA LEU A 1151 -38.01 -0.75 -28.81
C LEU A 1151 -38.73 0.32 -27.99
N GLN A 1152 -38.36 1.59 -28.16
CA GLN A 1152 -39.02 2.73 -27.50
C GLN A 1152 -39.86 3.57 -28.47
N SER A 1153 -39.46 3.63 -29.75
CA SER A 1153 -40.27 4.25 -30.81
C SER A 1153 -39.97 3.66 -32.19
N LEU A 1154 -40.98 3.66 -33.05
CA LEU A 1154 -40.89 3.34 -34.47
C LEU A 1154 -41.88 4.23 -35.24
N GLN A 1155 -41.39 5.10 -36.10
CA GLN A 1155 -42.21 6.10 -36.81
C GLN A 1155 -41.75 6.23 -38.26
N ILE A 1156 -42.69 6.49 -39.18
CA ILE A 1156 -42.41 6.70 -40.61
C ILE A 1156 -42.89 8.10 -40.99
N ALA A 1157 -41.96 9.06 -41.09
CA ALA A 1157 -42.27 10.43 -41.46
C ALA A 1157 -42.45 10.57 -42.98
N CYS A 1158 -43.43 11.37 -43.42
CA CYS A 1158 -43.72 11.66 -44.83
C CYS A 1158 -42.73 12.66 -45.48
N ASN A 1159 -41.48 12.71 -45.03
CA ASN A 1159 -40.45 13.57 -45.60
C ASN A 1159 -39.04 12.96 -45.45
N SER A 1160 -38.07 13.52 -46.17
CA SER A 1160 -36.65 13.15 -46.14
C SER A 1160 -35.80 14.07 -45.24
N LEU A 1161 -36.43 14.97 -44.47
CA LEU A 1161 -35.79 16.05 -43.70
C LEU A 1161 -35.81 15.83 -42.19
N GLY A 1162 -36.76 15.06 -41.64
CA GLY A 1162 -36.90 14.90 -40.19
C GLY A 1162 -35.64 14.36 -39.49
N ALA A 1163 -34.82 13.58 -40.19
CA ALA A 1163 -33.51 13.10 -39.70
C ALA A 1163 -32.42 14.19 -39.62
N GLU A 1164 -32.60 15.35 -40.26
CA GLU A 1164 -31.70 16.52 -40.17
C GLU A 1164 -32.17 17.53 -39.12
N GLU A 1165 -33.42 17.41 -38.65
CA GLU A 1165 -34.03 18.29 -37.63
C GLU A 1165 -34.05 17.66 -36.22
N ASP A 1166 -33.91 16.34 -36.11
CA ASP A 1166 -33.92 15.61 -34.83
C ASP A 1166 -32.68 15.89 -33.97
N ARG A 1167 -32.90 16.27 -32.71
CA ARG A 1167 -31.85 16.60 -31.72
C ARG A 1167 -31.50 15.47 -30.76
N CYS A 1168 -32.09 14.28 -30.93
CA CYS A 1168 -31.87 13.11 -30.05
C CYS A 1168 -32.19 13.35 -28.57
N CYS A 1169 -33.16 14.23 -28.28
CA CYS A 1169 -33.61 14.54 -26.92
C CYS A 1169 -34.13 13.34 -26.11
N ASP A 1170 -34.43 12.21 -26.79
CA ASP A 1170 -34.86 10.94 -26.21
C ASP A 1170 -33.70 10.04 -25.75
N LEU A 1171 -32.46 10.34 -26.16
CA LEU A 1171 -31.24 9.62 -25.75
C LEU A 1171 -30.53 10.39 -24.63
N PRO A 1172 -30.57 9.95 -23.36
CA PRO A 1172 -30.00 10.72 -22.24
C PRO A 1172 -28.50 11.04 -22.38
N ALA A 1173 -27.73 10.20 -23.07
CA ALA A 1173 -26.30 10.40 -23.31
C ALA A 1173 -25.97 11.44 -24.40
N LEU A 1174 -26.98 11.98 -25.11
CA LEU A 1174 -26.83 12.96 -26.19
C LEU A 1174 -27.84 14.11 -26.10
N ARG A 1175 -28.70 14.10 -25.09
CA ARG A 1175 -29.65 15.16 -24.76
C ARG A 1175 -28.89 16.42 -24.31
N ASP A 1176 -29.27 17.56 -24.88
CA ASP A 1176 -28.75 18.88 -24.54
C ASP A 1176 -29.87 19.71 -23.92
N GLU A 1177 -29.71 20.11 -22.65
CA GLU A 1177 -30.74 20.81 -21.89
C GLU A 1177 -30.97 22.27 -22.35
N GLU A 1178 -30.08 22.86 -23.18
CA GLU A 1178 -30.37 24.16 -23.81
C GLU A 1178 -31.26 24.03 -25.05
N THR A 1179 -31.19 22.91 -25.78
CA THR A 1179 -31.87 22.76 -27.08
C THR A 1179 -32.98 21.71 -27.10
N CYS A 1180 -33.19 20.95 -26.02
CA CYS A 1180 -34.26 19.98 -25.86
C CYS A 1180 -35.39 20.47 -24.93
N PRO A 1181 -36.66 20.08 -25.16
CA PRO A 1181 -37.74 20.36 -24.22
C PRO A 1181 -37.45 19.75 -22.84
N THR A 1182 -37.79 20.47 -21.76
CA THR A 1182 -37.63 20.00 -20.38
C THR A 1182 -38.39 18.70 -20.16
N SER A 1183 -37.72 17.71 -19.57
CA SER A 1183 -38.30 16.41 -19.26
C SER A 1183 -39.30 16.49 -18.09
N ALA A 1184 -40.26 15.56 -18.08
CA ALA A 1184 -41.03 15.29 -16.86
C ALA A 1184 -40.07 14.79 -15.76
N PRO A 1185 -40.32 15.13 -14.47
CA PRO A 1185 -39.37 14.81 -13.39
C PRO A 1185 -39.25 13.29 -13.21
N ALA A 1186 -38.12 12.72 -13.64
CA ALA A 1186 -37.71 11.39 -13.26
C ALA A 1186 -37.52 11.34 -11.73
N CYS A 1187 -37.98 10.27 -11.09
CA CYS A 1187 -38.01 10.17 -9.63
C CYS A 1187 -36.60 10.26 -9.03
N SER A 1188 -36.33 11.32 -8.27
CA SER A 1188 -35.12 11.40 -7.46
C SER A 1188 -35.19 10.38 -6.33
N CYS A 1189 -34.20 9.48 -6.28
CA CYS A 1189 -34.11 8.45 -5.25
C CYS A 1189 -33.75 9.06 -3.90
N THR A 1190 -34.77 9.53 -3.17
CA THR A 1190 -34.66 9.83 -1.73
C THR A 1190 -34.64 8.53 -0.94
N SER A 1191 -33.77 8.46 0.06
CA SER A 1191 -33.42 7.21 0.74
C SER A 1191 -34.51 6.73 1.72
N GLY A 1192 -34.71 5.41 1.79
CA GLY A 1192 -35.22 4.76 3.00
C GLY A 1192 -36.64 4.17 3.00
N ARG A 1193 -37.34 4.04 1.85
CA ARG A 1193 -38.63 3.31 1.79
C ARG A 1193 -38.75 2.41 0.54
N PRO A 1194 -39.06 1.11 0.68
CA PRO A 1194 -39.43 0.26 -0.46
C PRO A 1194 -40.72 0.76 -1.13
N GLY A 1195 -40.76 0.72 -2.46
CA GLY A 1195 -41.98 0.93 -3.23
C GLY A 1195 -42.94 -0.26 -3.11
N LEU A 1196 -44.23 -0.03 -3.37
CA LEU A 1196 -45.23 -1.09 -3.45
C LEU A 1196 -44.97 -2.00 -4.66
N PRO A 1197 -45.23 -3.31 -4.58
CA PRO A 1197 -45.16 -4.20 -5.74
C PRO A 1197 -46.10 -3.75 -6.86
N GLY A 1198 -45.64 -3.86 -8.12
CA GLY A 1198 -46.51 -3.66 -9.28
C GLY A 1198 -47.60 -4.73 -9.37
N PRO A 1199 -48.73 -4.45 -10.06
CA PRO A 1199 -49.81 -5.40 -10.22
C PRO A 1199 -49.35 -6.67 -10.97
N PRO A 1200 -49.80 -7.88 -10.58
CA PRO A 1200 -49.41 -9.11 -11.27
C PRO A 1200 -49.87 -9.13 -12.73
N GLY A 1201 -48.99 -9.60 -13.63
CA GLY A 1201 -49.37 -9.98 -14.98
C GLY A 1201 -50.30 -11.21 -14.99
N PRO A 1202 -51.06 -11.44 -16.08
CA PRO A 1202 -51.97 -12.57 -16.19
C PRO A 1202 -51.21 -13.91 -16.10
N PRO A 1203 -51.82 -14.97 -15.53
CA PRO A 1203 -51.13 -16.21 -15.23
C PRO A 1203 -50.73 -16.98 -16.51
N VAL A 1204 -49.42 -17.22 -16.67
CA VAL A 1204 -48.89 -18.12 -17.70
C VAL A 1204 -49.17 -19.57 -17.30
N SER A 1205 -49.86 -20.32 -18.15
CA SER A 1205 -50.18 -21.72 -17.90
C SER A 1205 -49.06 -22.67 -18.33
N SER A 1206 -48.81 -23.67 -17.48
CA SER A 1206 -47.84 -24.77 -17.64
C SER A 1206 -46.37 -24.45 -17.28
N PRO A 1207 -45.63 -25.34 -16.58
CA PRO A 1207 -44.38 -24.97 -15.89
C PRO A 1207 -43.11 -25.61 -16.48
N PHE A 1208 -41.98 -24.88 -16.41
CA PHE A 1208 -40.65 -25.47 -16.20
C PHE A 1208 -39.79 -24.51 -15.34
N HIS A 1209 -38.71 -25.03 -14.75
CA HIS A 1209 -38.07 -24.45 -13.56
C HIS A 1209 -37.43 -23.06 -13.73
N MET A 1210 -37.53 -22.25 -12.67
CA MET A 1210 -36.72 -21.04 -12.49
C MET A 1210 -35.22 -21.36 -12.42
N PHE A 1211 -34.41 -20.56 -13.09
CA PHE A 1211 -33.03 -20.31 -12.67
C PHE A 1211 -33.01 -19.25 -11.56
N LEU A 1212 -32.21 -19.47 -10.53
CA LEU A 1212 -31.89 -18.44 -9.53
C LEU A 1212 -30.89 -17.46 -10.12
N GLN A 1213 -31.34 -16.25 -10.46
CA GLN A 1213 -30.46 -15.19 -10.97
C GLN A 1213 -30.23 -14.10 -9.91
N SER A 1214 -28.96 -14.01 -9.47
CA SER A 1214 -28.28 -12.85 -8.86
C SER A 1214 -29.13 -11.78 -8.14
N SER A 1215 -29.02 -11.73 -6.81
CA SER A 1215 -29.18 -10.47 -6.08
C SER A 1215 -27.97 -9.58 -6.35
N ILE A 1216 -28.09 -8.64 -7.29
CA ILE A 1216 -27.22 -7.45 -7.34
C ILE A 1216 -28.02 -6.30 -6.73
N TYR A 1217 -27.67 -5.94 -5.49
CA TYR A 1217 -27.97 -4.62 -4.97
C TYR A 1217 -26.97 -3.63 -5.61
N CYS A 1218 -27.47 -2.50 -6.12
CA CYS A 1218 -26.62 -1.32 -6.20
C CYS A 1218 -26.46 -0.74 -4.79
N ILE A 1219 -25.21 -0.73 -4.34
CA ILE A 1219 -24.62 0.42 -3.65
C ILE A 1219 -24.25 1.44 -4.73
#